data_AF-A0A067QUF4-F1
#
_entry.id   AF-A0A067QUF4-F1
#
_cell.length_a   1.000
_cell.length_b   1.000
_cell.length_c   1.000
_cell.angle_alpha   90.00
_cell.angle_beta   90.00
_cell.angle_gamma   90.00
#
_symmetry.space_group_name_H-M   'P 1'
#
loop_
_entity.id
_entity.type
_entity.pdbx_description
1 polymer ?
#
loop_
_entity_poly.entity_id
_entity_poly.type
_entity_poly.pdbx_seq_one_letter_code
_entity_poly.pdbx_strand_id
1 'polypeptide(L)'
;MKSKSSGSIYYLEDIENGKMTVECAENIFSTISTMERNIIFLWAALNKRVEFLEILHKFGVDIHFSEPTEGFTALHLAAFNDNVDCTIFLISCGVDVNFTPRKYTPLETACFHNSFRVAKLLLDNGAIINTAKKAQNKETAYYGSPLCSAVKANATECLQLLLEEGAEMNCKEMGETSPLHIATEMGHLHCMKILLDSGYDPNLAATDTRNTALHLAAEGGFNECISLLLHNGVNADARNCKGQTALHLAAYAQSVECVDILLQRGGCNPNSQDNEKRTPLHSAVGGGLNAYEITDLLIKHGADVNTGDIFGYTPLHVAALNENTQCVKLLISNGADVSVKTKGGNPALGIIVRKTPLALPVFYKKLDTAILMHDPEVSSKREVILKLDFRIFLQHCQKGEMNFLKTFIDEGQKEILEHPICKWEKIRKYYIARLVLYGILVLSLTGYVFTALSHDCYKHNIYNKSVLCQNTSSIPTFIKDTPILMNFQWCFLMVFTVCEVIRKICTYVGCSGLHKLFHIDNIIEWFVLISNILISYLLINEDDKWQNHVAAFAVLFAWINLMLLLGQLPVLGSYIAMYIKVQKAFAKLFIAYACLLIGFTLSFCIIFPDKRNFENPAFSFIQVIALMIGSVDYDSLILRDSHSEFTLVASAHIIFLIFMLFVTIIMMNLLVGIAVCDIQGLEKTAGLSKLVRQTKLISDIELSLFSSWLPNYILMLIHRTALISPSGYRVVLQVKPLNHQEKRLPKDILKDAYEIAKSRK
;
A
#
# COMPACT_ATOMS: atom_id res chain seq x y z
N MET A 1 -3.74 53.61 58.40
CA MET A 1 -5.06 53.68 57.73
C MET A 1 -5.18 52.54 56.73
N LYS A 2 -6.37 51.92 56.66
CA LYS A 2 -6.86 50.90 55.70
C LYS A 2 -6.49 49.43 55.93
N SER A 3 -7.51 48.67 56.35
CA SER A 3 -7.87 47.34 55.81
C SER A 3 -9.24 46.92 56.40
N LYS A 4 -10.31 47.67 56.09
CA LYS A 4 -11.72 47.27 56.33
C LYS A 4 -12.24 46.47 55.12
N SER A 5 -11.67 45.31 54.80
CA SER A 5 -12.12 44.47 53.66
C SER A 5 -12.57 43.07 54.07
N SER A 6 -12.63 42.75 55.36
CA SER A 6 -13.07 41.43 55.85
C SER A 6 -14.52 41.38 56.34
N GLY A 7 -15.24 42.52 56.43
CA GLY A 7 -16.59 42.56 56.98
C GLY A 7 -17.70 42.18 56.00
N SER A 8 -17.53 42.43 54.71
CA SER A 8 -18.57 42.27 53.66
C SER A 8 -18.96 40.82 53.38
N ILE A 9 -18.02 39.87 53.51
CA ILE A 9 -18.26 38.44 53.29
C ILE A 9 -19.15 37.85 54.39
N TYR A 10 -18.93 38.27 55.65
CA TYR A 10 -19.74 37.81 56.79
C TYR A 10 -21.21 38.26 56.69
N TYR A 11 -21.48 39.47 56.19
CA TYR A 11 -22.86 39.94 56.05
C TYR A 11 -23.65 39.18 54.97
N LEU A 12 -23.02 38.83 53.85
CA LEU A 12 -23.67 38.03 52.81
C LEU A 12 -23.95 36.60 53.30
N GLU A 13 -22.99 36.00 54.01
CA GLU A 13 -23.12 34.67 54.60
C GLU A 13 -24.19 34.63 55.72
N ASP A 14 -24.32 35.70 56.51
CA ASP A 14 -25.38 35.82 57.53
C ASP A 14 -26.77 36.07 56.93
N ILE A 15 -26.86 36.75 55.78
CA ILE A 15 -28.10 36.91 55.00
C ILE A 15 -28.51 35.58 54.36
N GLU A 16 -27.57 34.83 53.77
CA GLU A 16 -27.81 33.50 53.18
C GLU A 16 -28.27 32.47 54.22
N ASN A 17 -27.71 32.51 55.42
CA ASN A 17 -28.09 31.63 56.53
C ASN A 17 -29.40 32.04 57.22
N GLY A 18 -30.12 33.06 56.72
CA GLY A 18 -31.41 33.49 57.24
C GLY A 18 -31.35 34.13 58.64
N LYS A 19 -30.16 34.52 59.11
CA LYS A 19 -29.95 35.10 60.45
C LYS A 19 -30.30 36.60 60.53
N MET A 20 -30.57 37.24 59.40
CA MET A 20 -30.83 38.67 59.30
C MET A 20 -32.26 38.98 58.87
N THR A 21 -32.97 39.80 59.66
CA THR A 21 -34.29 40.34 59.34
C THR A 21 -34.18 41.63 58.51
N VAL A 22 -35.24 41.96 57.78
CA VAL A 22 -35.36 43.12 56.87
C VAL A 22 -34.98 44.45 57.55
N GLU A 23 -35.36 44.64 58.82
CA GLU A 23 -35.06 45.86 59.60
C GLU A 23 -33.58 46.00 60.00
N CYS A 24 -32.88 44.89 60.28
CA CYS A 24 -31.44 44.91 60.56
C CYS A 24 -30.63 45.25 59.32
N ALA A 25 -31.13 44.89 58.14
CA ALA A 25 -30.47 45.15 56.87
C ALA A 25 -30.45 46.64 56.51
N GLU A 26 -31.52 47.40 56.79
CA GLU A 26 -31.57 48.85 56.54
C GLU A 26 -30.47 49.62 57.29
N ASN A 27 -30.25 49.29 58.56
CA ASN A 27 -29.20 49.89 59.37
C ASN A 27 -27.80 49.61 58.81
N ILE A 28 -27.57 48.38 58.34
CA ILE A 28 -26.28 47.97 57.79
C ILE A 28 -26.03 48.65 56.43
N PHE A 29 -27.03 48.70 55.54
CA PHE A 29 -26.88 49.36 54.24
C PHE A 29 -26.65 50.87 54.34
N SER A 30 -27.11 51.53 55.39
CA SER A 30 -26.80 52.93 55.65
C SER A 30 -25.31 53.19 55.97
N THR A 31 -24.59 52.18 56.46
CA THR A 31 -23.19 52.31 56.93
C THR A 31 -22.13 51.84 55.92
N ILE A 32 -22.56 51.13 54.88
CA ILE A 32 -21.71 50.46 53.90
C ILE A 32 -21.39 51.38 52.71
N SER A 33 -20.24 51.16 52.03
CA SER A 33 -19.85 51.99 50.87
C SER A 33 -20.81 51.84 49.68
N THR A 34 -20.80 52.81 48.75
CA THR A 34 -21.60 52.74 47.49
C THR A 34 -21.26 51.50 46.66
N MET A 35 -19.97 51.16 46.54
CA MET A 35 -19.52 50.00 45.77
C MET A 35 -20.01 48.67 46.38
N GLU A 36 -19.93 48.54 47.70
CA GLU A 36 -20.43 47.34 48.40
C GLU A 36 -21.96 47.22 48.27
N ARG A 37 -22.71 48.33 48.35
CA ARG A 37 -24.16 48.33 48.09
C ARG A 37 -24.50 47.89 46.67
N ASN A 38 -23.74 48.35 45.67
CA ASN A 38 -23.90 47.93 44.28
C ASN A 38 -23.62 46.41 44.09
N ILE A 39 -22.62 45.86 44.78
CA ILE A 39 -22.33 44.41 44.75
C ILE A 39 -23.45 43.62 45.42
N ILE A 40 -23.93 44.05 46.59
CA ILE A 40 -25.05 43.40 47.30
C ILE A 40 -26.33 43.49 46.45
N PHE A 41 -26.52 44.56 45.69
CA PHE A 41 -27.66 44.70 44.76
C PHE A 41 -27.62 43.66 43.64
N LEU A 42 -26.44 43.44 43.02
CA LEU A 42 -26.26 42.35 42.04
C LEU A 42 -26.51 40.98 42.67
N TRP A 43 -25.97 40.73 43.86
CA TRP A 43 -26.15 39.48 44.60
C TRP A 43 -27.63 39.23 44.97
N ALA A 44 -28.36 40.27 45.38
CA ALA A 44 -29.79 40.17 45.73
C ALA A 44 -30.66 39.86 44.50
N ALA A 45 -30.32 40.43 43.34
CA ALA A 45 -30.98 40.13 42.07
C ALA A 45 -30.73 38.67 41.63
N LEU A 46 -29.50 38.17 41.82
CA LEU A 46 -29.14 36.78 41.56
C LEU A 46 -29.91 35.82 42.49
N ASN A 47 -30.01 36.12 43.79
CA ASN A 47 -30.59 35.21 44.79
C ASN A 47 -32.11 35.34 45.01
N LYS A 48 -32.85 35.97 44.09
CA LYS A 48 -34.31 36.10 44.18
C LYS A 48 -34.81 36.85 45.42
N ARG A 49 -34.05 37.85 45.88
CA ARG A 49 -34.35 38.64 47.07
C ARG A 49 -34.84 40.06 46.73
N VAL A 50 -36.11 40.17 46.35
CA VAL A 50 -36.76 41.44 45.95
C VAL A 50 -36.76 42.47 47.08
N GLU A 51 -37.08 42.03 48.30
CA GLU A 51 -37.14 42.86 49.51
C GLU A 51 -35.85 43.67 49.71
N PHE A 52 -34.70 43.04 49.43
CA PHE A 52 -33.40 43.68 49.54
C PHE A 52 -33.13 44.66 48.40
N LEU A 53 -33.62 44.40 47.18
CA LEU A 53 -33.53 45.35 46.07
C LEU A 53 -34.34 46.63 46.35
N GLU A 54 -35.55 46.49 46.88
CA GLU A 54 -36.42 47.61 47.23
C GLU A 54 -35.77 48.53 48.27
N ILE A 55 -35.14 47.93 49.29
CA ILE A 55 -34.44 48.67 50.34
C ILE A 55 -33.19 49.34 49.79
N LEU A 56 -32.35 48.60 49.08
CA LEU A 56 -31.09 49.11 48.53
C LEU A 56 -31.33 50.26 47.54
N HIS A 57 -32.44 50.23 46.79
CA HIS A 57 -32.82 51.30 45.89
C HIS A 57 -33.10 52.63 46.63
N LYS A 58 -33.76 52.58 47.80
CA LYS A 58 -33.98 53.78 48.65
C LYS A 58 -32.68 54.45 49.11
N PHE A 59 -31.59 53.69 49.20
CA PHE A 59 -30.29 54.17 49.64
C PHE A 59 -29.40 54.69 48.48
N GLY A 60 -29.92 54.81 47.25
CA GLY A 60 -29.18 55.44 46.14
C GLY A 60 -28.13 54.53 45.49
N VAL A 61 -28.48 53.26 45.30
CA VAL A 61 -27.71 52.31 44.47
C VAL A 61 -27.80 52.70 42.99
N ASP A 62 -26.70 52.52 42.28
CA ASP A 62 -26.69 52.66 40.82
C ASP A 62 -27.35 51.43 40.18
N ILE A 63 -28.54 51.63 39.62
CA ILE A 63 -29.35 50.56 39.02
C ILE A 63 -28.71 50.02 37.73
N HIS A 64 -27.90 50.84 37.06
CA HIS A 64 -27.17 50.46 35.85
C HIS A 64 -25.77 49.90 36.16
N PHE A 65 -25.44 49.74 37.45
CA PHE A 65 -24.19 49.14 37.85
C PHE A 65 -24.02 47.77 37.22
N SER A 66 -22.91 47.60 36.49
CA SER A 66 -22.55 46.36 35.83
C SER A 66 -21.25 45.81 36.41
N GLU A 67 -21.17 44.50 36.59
CA GLU A 67 -19.91 43.84 36.97
C GLU A 67 -18.80 44.16 35.93
N PRO A 68 -17.58 44.55 36.35
CA PRO A 68 -16.54 45.02 35.44
C PRO A 68 -15.95 43.96 34.50
N THR A 69 -16.15 42.67 34.77
CA THR A 69 -15.59 41.54 34.01
C THR A 69 -16.46 41.14 32.82
N GLU A 70 -17.74 40.85 33.03
CA GLU A 70 -18.66 40.40 31.98
C GLU A 70 -19.73 41.45 31.63
N GLY A 71 -19.89 42.48 32.46
CA GLY A 71 -20.89 43.52 32.26
C GLY A 71 -22.29 43.11 32.71
N PHE A 72 -22.46 42.11 33.59
CA PHE A 72 -23.81 41.76 34.05
C PHE A 72 -24.36 42.83 35.00
N THR A 73 -25.55 43.33 34.69
CA THR A 73 -26.35 44.18 35.60
C THR A 73 -27.32 43.34 36.41
N ALA A 74 -27.98 43.94 37.40
CA ALA A 74 -29.01 43.27 38.19
C ALA A 74 -30.10 42.64 37.32
N LEU A 75 -30.47 43.28 36.21
CA LEU A 75 -31.46 42.75 35.27
C LEU A 75 -30.95 41.51 34.53
N HIS A 76 -29.67 41.47 34.13
CA HIS A 76 -29.07 40.29 33.51
C HIS A 76 -29.08 39.08 34.46
N LEU A 77 -28.75 39.30 35.74
CA LEU A 77 -28.72 38.26 36.76
C LEU A 77 -30.12 37.79 37.15
N ALA A 78 -31.09 38.70 37.23
CA ALA A 78 -32.49 38.35 37.45
C ALA A 78 -33.06 37.53 36.27
N ALA A 79 -32.70 37.91 35.04
CA ALA A 79 -33.04 37.17 33.82
C ALA A 79 -32.38 35.78 33.76
N PHE A 80 -31.11 35.68 34.16
CA PHE A 80 -30.40 34.40 34.19
C PHE A 80 -31.03 33.40 35.17
N ASN A 81 -31.59 33.84 36.31
CA ASN A 81 -32.16 32.94 37.31
C ASN A 81 -33.69 32.77 37.25
N ASP A 82 -34.36 33.21 36.19
CA ASP A 82 -35.82 33.22 36.04
C ASP A 82 -36.54 33.89 37.24
N ASN A 83 -36.05 35.07 37.61
CA ASN A 83 -36.54 35.82 38.75
C ASN A 83 -37.54 36.90 38.34
N VAL A 84 -38.83 36.53 38.29
CA VAL A 84 -39.92 37.39 37.82
C VAL A 84 -40.08 38.64 38.70
N ASP A 85 -40.11 38.46 40.02
CA ASP A 85 -40.43 39.56 40.94
C ASP A 85 -39.34 40.64 40.95
N CYS A 86 -38.06 40.27 40.95
CA CYS A 86 -36.99 41.25 40.83
C CYS A 86 -36.98 41.90 39.44
N THR A 87 -37.34 41.16 38.39
CA THR A 87 -37.42 41.72 37.03
C THR A 87 -38.53 42.78 36.95
N ILE A 88 -39.71 42.50 37.50
CA ILE A 88 -40.82 43.47 37.60
C ILE A 88 -40.38 44.72 38.36
N PHE A 89 -39.75 44.54 39.52
CA PHE A 89 -39.23 45.66 40.31
C PHE A 89 -38.23 46.50 39.51
N LEU A 90 -37.22 45.87 38.89
CA LEU A 90 -36.20 46.56 38.12
C LEU A 90 -36.79 47.32 36.91
N ILE A 91 -37.76 46.74 36.20
CA ILE A 91 -38.46 47.41 35.10
C ILE A 91 -39.28 48.59 35.63
N SER A 92 -39.96 48.45 36.77
CA SER A 92 -40.71 49.55 37.40
C SER A 92 -39.83 50.72 37.82
N CYS A 93 -38.56 50.47 38.14
CA CYS A 93 -37.54 51.48 38.42
C CYS A 93 -37.02 52.20 37.16
N GLY A 94 -37.49 51.84 35.96
CA GLY A 94 -37.09 52.48 34.70
C GLY A 94 -35.80 51.95 34.10
N VAL A 95 -35.40 50.71 34.42
CA VAL A 95 -34.23 50.07 33.79
C VAL A 95 -34.52 49.81 32.31
N ASP A 96 -33.58 50.19 31.44
CA ASP A 96 -33.63 49.83 30.03
C ASP A 96 -33.46 48.31 29.85
N VAL A 97 -34.52 47.65 29.36
CA VAL A 97 -34.57 46.20 29.12
C VAL A 97 -33.58 45.72 28.06
N ASN A 98 -33.06 46.64 27.23
CA ASN A 98 -32.07 46.36 26.21
C ASN A 98 -30.66 46.85 26.60
N PHE A 99 -30.46 47.22 27.87
CA PHE A 99 -29.18 47.76 28.32
C PHE A 99 -28.06 46.71 28.21
N THR A 100 -27.07 46.98 27.37
CA THR A 100 -25.92 46.09 27.15
C THR A 100 -24.60 46.81 27.42
N PRO A 101 -24.02 46.70 28.63
CA PRO A 101 -22.76 47.37 28.95
C PRO A 101 -21.55 46.69 28.29
N ARG A 102 -21.60 45.37 28.06
CA ARG A 102 -20.59 44.62 27.30
C ARG A 102 -21.22 43.77 26.20
N LYS A 103 -21.45 42.49 26.48
CA LYS A 103 -21.63 41.47 25.44
C LYS A 103 -23.08 41.04 25.24
N TYR A 104 -23.77 40.73 26.34
CA TYR A 104 -25.08 40.10 26.29
C TYR A 104 -26.21 41.10 26.54
N THR A 105 -27.39 40.82 25.98
CA THR A 105 -28.65 41.44 26.41
C THR A 105 -29.27 40.69 27.59
N PRO A 106 -30.12 41.34 28.40
CA PRO A 106 -30.91 40.63 29.42
C PRO A 106 -31.79 39.51 28.83
N LEU A 107 -32.27 39.68 27.59
CA LEU A 107 -33.02 38.64 26.89
C LEU A 107 -32.13 37.44 26.53
N GLU A 108 -30.89 37.66 26.06
CA GLU A 108 -29.93 36.58 25.82
C GLU A 108 -29.57 35.83 27.11
N THR A 109 -29.43 36.52 28.26
CA THR A 109 -29.17 35.85 29.54
C THR A 109 -30.36 35.03 30.04
N ALA A 110 -31.59 35.48 29.78
CA ALA A 110 -32.78 34.65 30.00
C ALA A 110 -32.76 33.39 29.11
N CYS A 111 -32.32 33.52 27.86
CA CYS A 111 -32.21 32.38 26.94
C CYS A 111 -31.14 31.37 27.37
N PHE A 112 -30.01 31.81 27.94
CA PHE A 112 -28.95 30.91 28.39
C PHE A 112 -29.37 29.92 29.48
N HIS A 113 -30.38 30.26 30.29
CA HIS A 113 -30.83 29.43 31.41
C HIS A 113 -32.29 28.95 31.24
N ASN A 114 -32.85 29.08 30.03
CA ASN A 114 -34.24 28.71 29.73
C ASN A 114 -35.27 29.40 30.66
N SER A 115 -35.03 30.66 31.00
CA SER A 115 -35.89 31.49 31.86
C SER A 115 -37.12 32.00 31.10
N PHE A 116 -38.06 31.11 30.79
CA PHE A 116 -39.24 31.42 29.97
C PHE A 116 -40.07 32.59 30.51
N ARG A 117 -40.30 32.64 31.83
CA ARG A 117 -41.19 33.65 32.43
C ARG A 117 -40.58 35.03 32.33
N VAL A 118 -39.29 35.15 32.65
CA VAL A 118 -38.58 36.42 32.52
C VAL A 118 -38.38 36.80 31.05
N ALA A 119 -38.08 35.85 30.16
CA ALA A 119 -37.98 36.13 28.73
C ALA A 119 -39.28 36.73 28.17
N LYS A 120 -40.43 36.14 28.50
CA LYS A 120 -41.74 36.66 28.11
C LYS A 120 -41.98 38.07 28.66
N LEU A 121 -41.67 38.28 29.93
CA LEU A 121 -41.84 39.58 30.57
C LEU A 121 -40.95 40.66 29.93
N LEU A 122 -39.71 40.33 29.57
CA LEU A 122 -38.81 41.23 28.86
C LEU A 122 -39.36 41.58 27.47
N LEU A 123 -39.88 40.60 26.73
CA LEU A 123 -40.50 40.82 25.42
C LEU A 123 -41.73 41.72 25.50
N ASP A 124 -42.63 41.45 26.47
CA ASP A 124 -43.82 42.26 26.74
C ASP A 124 -43.48 43.73 27.06
N ASN A 125 -42.27 43.99 27.60
CA ASN A 125 -41.77 45.32 27.95
C ASN A 125 -40.82 45.93 26.90
N GLY A 126 -40.81 45.42 25.67
CA GLY A 126 -40.08 46.02 24.55
C GLY A 126 -38.63 45.58 24.40
N ALA A 127 -38.27 44.38 24.88
CA ALA A 127 -36.99 43.77 24.56
C ALA A 127 -36.87 43.46 23.05
N ILE A 128 -35.71 43.76 22.47
CA ILE A 128 -35.45 43.58 21.05
C ILE A 128 -35.14 42.11 20.77
N ILE A 129 -36.02 41.46 20.01
CA ILE A 129 -35.89 40.04 19.62
C ILE A 129 -34.71 39.82 18.68
N ASN A 130 -34.51 40.72 17.71
CA ASN A 130 -33.47 40.60 16.68
C ASN A 130 -32.37 41.65 16.93
N THR A 131 -31.34 41.29 17.67
CA THR A 131 -30.21 42.17 17.98
C THR A 131 -29.22 42.25 16.80
N ALA A 132 -29.48 43.11 15.82
CA ALA A 132 -28.60 43.32 14.67
C ALA A 132 -27.42 44.26 14.98
N LYS A 133 -26.48 43.89 15.86
CA LYS A 133 -25.31 44.74 16.15
C LYS A 133 -24.19 44.58 15.13
N LYS A 134 -24.10 45.44 14.10
CA LYS A 134 -22.89 45.53 13.25
C LYS A 134 -21.66 45.88 14.10
N ALA A 135 -20.73 44.93 14.20
CA ALA A 135 -19.46 45.10 14.88
C ALA A 135 -18.64 46.22 14.24
N GLN A 136 -18.25 47.20 15.05
CA GLN A 136 -17.33 48.25 14.62
C GLN A 136 -15.87 47.77 14.62
N ASN A 137 -15.53 46.65 15.30
CA ASN A 137 -14.17 46.09 15.38
C ASN A 137 -14.16 44.55 15.32
N LYS A 138 -13.19 43.97 14.60
CA LYS A 138 -13.07 42.52 14.33
C LYS A 138 -12.78 41.63 15.56
N GLU A 139 -12.35 42.21 16.69
CA GLU A 139 -11.91 41.44 17.87
C GLU A 139 -12.94 41.34 19.01
N THR A 140 -14.02 42.11 18.97
CA THR A 140 -15.10 42.10 19.99
C THR A 140 -16.50 41.90 19.39
N ALA A 141 -16.55 41.36 18.17
CA ALA A 141 -17.76 41.16 17.39
C ALA A 141 -18.54 39.91 17.84
N TYR A 142 -19.31 40.00 18.92
CA TYR A 142 -20.30 38.96 19.24
C TYR A 142 -21.67 39.38 18.72
N TYR A 143 -22.14 38.69 17.69
CA TYR A 143 -23.50 38.78 17.16
C TYR A 143 -24.32 37.64 17.74
N GLY A 144 -24.63 37.70 19.04
CA GLY A 144 -25.53 36.71 19.65
C GLY A 144 -26.96 37.09 19.33
N SER A 145 -27.62 36.39 18.40
CA SER A 145 -29.09 36.43 18.35
C SER A 145 -29.63 35.71 19.59
N PRO A 146 -30.65 36.25 20.30
CA PRO A 146 -31.31 35.54 21.39
C PRO A 146 -31.74 34.12 21.01
N LEU A 147 -32.16 33.94 19.75
CA LEU A 147 -32.52 32.64 19.17
C LEU A 147 -31.33 31.66 19.16
N CYS A 148 -30.16 32.09 18.66
CA CYS A 148 -28.95 31.27 18.66
C CYS A 148 -28.46 30.97 20.08
N SER A 149 -28.57 31.93 21.00
CA SER A 149 -28.23 31.72 22.42
C SER A 149 -29.14 30.66 23.06
N ALA A 150 -30.45 30.70 22.78
CA ALA A 150 -31.40 29.68 23.24
C ALA A 150 -31.05 28.29 22.69
N VAL A 151 -30.71 28.19 21.40
CA VAL A 151 -30.29 26.92 20.78
C VAL A 151 -29.00 26.38 21.40
N LYS A 152 -27.98 27.23 21.59
CA LYS A 152 -26.70 26.85 22.23
C LYS A 152 -26.87 26.35 23.66
N ALA A 153 -27.83 26.92 24.38
CA ALA A 153 -28.13 26.54 25.76
C ALA A 153 -29.13 25.38 25.88
N ASN A 154 -29.65 24.84 24.76
CA ASN A 154 -30.74 23.86 24.75
C ASN A 154 -32.02 24.36 25.46
N ALA A 155 -32.28 25.68 25.41
CA ALA A 155 -33.40 26.32 26.06
C ALA A 155 -34.68 26.22 25.20
N THR A 156 -35.36 25.08 25.29
CA THR A 156 -36.50 24.74 24.42
C THR A 156 -37.71 25.65 24.61
N GLU A 157 -37.99 26.09 25.84
CA GLU A 157 -39.14 26.95 26.13
C GLU A 157 -38.90 28.37 25.63
N CYS A 158 -37.72 28.93 25.89
CA CYS A 158 -37.33 30.23 25.34
C CYS A 158 -37.25 30.19 23.80
N LEU A 159 -36.80 29.08 23.22
CA LEU A 159 -36.77 28.90 21.77
C LEU A 159 -38.17 28.95 21.15
N GLN A 160 -39.14 28.24 21.72
CA GLN A 160 -40.53 28.28 21.26
C GLN A 160 -41.12 29.70 21.37
N LEU A 161 -40.93 30.35 22.52
CA LEU A 161 -41.40 31.71 22.74
C LEU A 161 -40.84 32.69 21.70
N LEU A 162 -39.53 32.63 21.44
CA LEU A 162 -38.89 33.52 20.46
C LEU A 162 -39.42 33.29 19.04
N LEU A 163 -39.71 32.05 18.66
CA LEU A 163 -40.28 31.73 17.35
C LEU A 163 -41.74 32.17 17.23
N GLU A 164 -42.54 32.04 18.29
CA GLU A 164 -43.92 32.54 18.38
C GLU A 164 -43.98 34.08 18.24
N GLU A 165 -43.02 34.77 18.85
CA GLU A 165 -42.89 36.24 18.79
C GLU A 165 -42.21 36.76 17.49
N GLY A 166 -41.95 35.88 16.53
CA GLY A 166 -41.47 36.25 15.20
C GLY A 166 -39.97 36.54 15.10
N ALA A 167 -39.14 35.87 15.91
CA ALA A 167 -37.68 35.93 15.76
C ALA A 167 -37.23 35.55 14.34
N GLU A 168 -36.21 36.25 13.83
CA GLU A 168 -35.68 35.99 12.49
C GLU A 168 -35.07 34.60 12.38
N MET A 169 -35.68 33.75 11.55
CA MET A 169 -35.24 32.37 11.35
C MET A 169 -33.89 32.24 10.62
N ASN A 170 -33.44 33.28 9.94
CA ASN A 170 -32.19 33.30 9.19
C ASN A 170 -31.09 34.11 9.89
N CYS A 171 -31.10 34.16 11.22
CA CYS A 171 -30.01 34.79 11.96
C CYS A 171 -28.71 34.01 11.73
N LYS A 172 -27.81 34.61 10.96
CA LYS A 172 -26.50 34.06 10.60
C LYS A 172 -25.46 34.59 11.58
N GLU A 173 -24.84 33.70 12.36
CA GLU A 173 -23.66 34.07 13.18
C GLU A 173 -22.40 34.20 12.31
N MET A 174 -21.24 34.52 12.93
CA MET A 174 -19.95 34.48 12.21
C MET A 174 -19.73 33.10 11.56
N GLY A 175 -19.56 33.09 10.24
CA GLY A 175 -19.48 31.85 9.43
C GLY A 175 -20.81 31.43 8.77
N GLU A 176 -21.85 32.26 8.85
CA GLU A 176 -23.19 32.03 8.26
C GLU A 176 -23.81 30.66 8.60
N THR A 177 -23.57 30.17 9.81
CA THR A 177 -24.23 28.98 10.36
C THR A 177 -25.63 29.35 10.81
N SER A 178 -26.64 28.55 10.43
CA SER A 178 -28.02 28.78 10.87
C SER A 178 -28.27 28.15 12.25
N PRO A 179 -29.31 28.58 12.98
CA PRO A 179 -29.72 27.96 14.25
C PRO A 179 -29.88 26.44 14.16
N LEU A 180 -30.39 25.91 13.03
CA LEU A 180 -30.50 24.47 12.80
C LEU A 180 -29.13 23.78 12.77
N HIS A 181 -28.12 24.41 12.16
CA HIS A 181 -26.76 23.87 12.13
C HIS A 181 -26.17 23.80 13.54
N ILE A 182 -26.35 24.85 14.34
CA ILE A 182 -25.86 24.92 15.72
C ILE A 182 -26.55 23.85 16.59
N ALA A 183 -27.88 23.73 16.48
CA ALA A 183 -28.65 22.70 17.19
C ALA A 183 -28.13 21.29 16.86
N THR A 184 -27.79 21.06 15.60
CA THR A 184 -27.33 19.76 15.12
C THR A 184 -25.88 19.47 15.52
N GLU A 185 -24.99 20.46 15.46
CA GLU A 185 -23.60 20.36 15.90
C GLU A 185 -23.50 20.02 17.41
N MET A 186 -24.42 20.55 18.22
CA MET A 186 -24.49 20.27 19.66
C MET A 186 -25.32 19.02 20.01
N GLY A 187 -26.01 18.40 19.04
CA GLY A 187 -26.86 17.23 19.27
C GLY A 187 -28.17 17.54 20.02
N HIS A 188 -28.65 18.78 19.99
CA HIS A 188 -29.85 19.23 20.69
C HIS A 188 -31.13 18.83 19.93
N LEU A 189 -31.53 17.57 20.08
CA LEU A 189 -32.69 16.97 19.37
C LEU A 189 -33.99 17.78 19.51
N HIS A 190 -34.30 18.24 20.72
CA HIS A 190 -35.55 18.97 21.00
C HIS A 190 -35.56 20.33 20.30
N CYS A 191 -34.44 21.07 20.35
CA CYS A 191 -34.29 22.31 19.60
C CYS A 191 -34.40 22.08 18.09
N MET A 192 -33.77 21.02 17.55
CA MET A 192 -33.90 20.66 16.13
C MET A 192 -35.36 20.41 15.75
N LYS A 193 -36.10 19.67 16.57
CA LYS A 193 -37.52 19.39 16.31
C LYS A 193 -38.35 20.67 16.23
N ILE A 194 -38.19 21.56 17.23
CA ILE A 194 -38.89 22.87 17.26
C ILE A 194 -38.54 23.70 16.03
N LEU A 195 -37.26 23.76 15.64
CA LEU A 195 -36.81 24.52 14.47
C LEU A 195 -37.40 23.97 13.17
N LEU A 196 -37.40 22.64 12.96
CA LEU A 196 -37.98 22.04 11.75
C LEU A 196 -39.49 22.21 11.68
N ASP A 197 -40.20 22.04 12.81
CA ASP A 197 -41.65 22.26 12.90
C ASP A 197 -42.02 23.73 12.58
N SER A 198 -41.10 24.66 12.81
CA SER A 198 -41.26 26.10 12.51
C SER A 198 -40.95 26.47 11.05
N GLY A 199 -40.65 25.49 10.18
CA GLY A 199 -40.48 25.70 8.74
C GLY A 199 -39.04 25.99 8.29
N TYR A 200 -38.03 25.67 9.10
CA TYR A 200 -36.63 25.73 8.66
C TYR A 200 -36.37 24.75 7.51
N ASP A 201 -35.67 25.19 6.46
CA ASP A 201 -35.23 24.30 5.39
C ASP A 201 -34.14 23.33 5.92
N PRO A 202 -34.42 22.01 5.97
CA PRO A 202 -33.47 21.05 6.51
C PRO A 202 -32.32 20.75 5.52
N ASN A 203 -32.43 21.18 4.26
CA ASN A 203 -31.40 21.07 3.23
C ASN A 203 -30.48 22.30 3.15
N LEU A 204 -30.70 23.31 3.98
CA LEU A 204 -29.85 24.48 4.03
C LEU A 204 -28.40 24.04 4.32
N ALA A 205 -27.47 24.54 3.51
CA ALA A 205 -26.05 24.28 3.68
C ALA A 205 -25.37 25.53 4.26
N ALA A 206 -24.46 25.33 5.23
CA ALA A 206 -23.56 26.37 5.70
C ALA A 206 -22.74 26.91 4.53
N THR A 207 -22.49 28.22 4.48
CA THR A 207 -21.91 28.83 3.26
C THR A 207 -20.43 28.52 3.09
N ASP A 208 -19.65 28.48 4.17
CA ASP A 208 -18.20 28.25 4.13
C ASP A 208 -17.84 26.80 3.81
N THR A 209 -18.47 25.85 4.51
CA THR A 209 -18.15 24.41 4.41
C THR A 209 -19.08 23.64 3.48
N ARG A 210 -20.23 24.22 3.10
CA ARG A 210 -21.34 23.51 2.45
C ARG A 210 -21.83 22.28 3.22
N ASN A 211 -21.55 22.20 4.53
CA ASN A 211 -22.12 21.18 5.39
C ASN A 211 -23.61 21.48 5.60
N THR A 212 -24.46 20.48 5.37
CA THR A 212 -25.87 20.52 5.79
C THR A 212 -26.01 20.04 7.24
N ALA A 213 -27.16 20.25 7.86
CA ALA A 213 -27.46 19.68 9.18
C ALA A 213 -27.16 18.16 9.25
N LEU A 214 -27.49 17.41 8.19
CA LEU A 214 -27.20 15.97 8.14
C LEU A 214 -25.71 15.63 8.18
N HIS A 215 -24.84 16.47 7.59
CA HIS A 215 -23.39 16.28 7.69
C HIS A 215 -22.91 16.45 9.13
N LEU A 216 -23.39 17.48 9.83
CA LEU A 216 -23.03 17.76 11.22
C LEU A 216 -23.54 16.67 12.16
N ALA A 217 -24.78 16.18 11.95
CA ALA A 217 -25.34 15.08 12.74
C ALA A 217 -24.52 13.79 12.57
N ALA A 218 -24.08 13.51 11.34
CA ALA A 218 -23.25 12.36 11.03
C ALA A 218 -21.84 12.46 11.61
N GLU A 219 -21.23 13.64 11.59
CA GLU A 219 -19.91 13.91 12.18
C GLU A 219 -19.95 13.80 13.72
N GLY A 220 -21.03 14.26 14.36
CA GLY A 220 -21.25 14.15 15.80
C GLY A 220 -21.74 12.76 16.27
N GLY A 221 -22.12 11.86 15.35
CA GLY A 221 -22.65 10.55 15.68
C GLY A 221 -24.06 10.57 16.30
N PHE A 222 -24.86 11.60 16.02
CA PHE A 222 -26.19 11.79 16.59
C PHE A 222 -27.28 11.07 15.77
N ASN A 223 -27.44 9.76 16.01
CA ASN A 223 -28.38 8.87 15.32
C ASN A 223 -29.85 9.33 15.36
N GLU A 224 -30.33 9.85 16.49
CA GLU A 224 -31.69 10.39 16.64
C GLU A 224 -31.90 11.65 15.79
N CYS A 225 -30.89 12.52 15.73
CA CYS A 225 -30.90 13.73 14.91
C CYS A 225 -30.93 13.37 13.41
N ILE A 226 -30.15 12.37 12.99
CA ILE A 226 -30.19 11.83 11.61
C ILE A 226 -31.59 11.31 11.29
N SER A 227 -32.19 10.53 12.19
CA SER A 227 -33.54 9.98 11.97
C SER A 227 -34.57 11.09 11.77
N LEU A 228 -34.53 12.12 12.62
CA LEU A 228 -35.42 13.28 12.53
C LEU A 228 -35.21 14.08 11.24
N LEU A 229 -33.97 14.29 10.81
CA LEU A 229 -33.66 14.98 9.54
C LEU A 229 -34.13 14.18 8.32
N LEU A 230 -33.93 12.85 8.30
CA LEU A 230 -34.41 12.00 7.21
C LEU A 230 -35.93 11.98 7.12
N HIS A 231 -36.64 11.99 8.26
CA HIS A 231 -38.10 12.11 8.28
C HIS A 231 -38.61 13.43 7.69
N ASN A 232 -37.81 14.50 7.75
CA ASN A 232 -38.12 15.82 7.18
C ASN A 232 -37.62 16.00 5.74
N GLY A 233 -37.29 14.91 5.03
CA GLY A 233 -36.99 14.95 3.60
C GLY A 233 -35.63 15.56 3.22
N VAL A 234 -34.62 15.43 4.09
CA VAL A 234 -33.25 15.85 3.76
C VAL A 234 -32.66 14.99 2.64
N ASN A 235 -31.94 15.63 1.73
CA ASN A 235 -31.13 14.98 0.71
C ASN A 235 -29.91 14.29 1.33
N ALA A 236 -30.01 12.97 1.49
CA ALA A 236 -28.96 12.14 2.09
C ALA A 236 -27.68 12.04 1.23
N ASP A 237 -27.76 12.33 -0.07
CA ASP A 237 -26.63 12.32 -1.02
C ASP A 237 -26.00 13.71 -1.21
N ALA A 238 -26.40 14.70 -0.40
CA ALA A 238 -25.77 16.01 -0.40
C ALA A 238 -24.25 15.91 -0.16
N ARG A 239 -23.48 16.78 -0.82
CA ARG A 239 -22.02 16.81 -0.72
C ARG A 239 -21.52 18.14 -0.20
N ASN A 240 -20.63 18.10 0.79
CA ASN A 240 -19.96 19.28 1.32
C ASN A 240 -18.83 19.79 0.39
N CYS A 241 -18.08 20.82 0.80
CA CYS A 241 -17.00 21.42 0.00
C CYS A 241 -15.86 20.43 -0.35
N LYS A 242 -15.65 19.40 0.48
CA LYS A 242 -14.67 18.32 0.24
C LYS A 242 -15.24 17.19 -0.63
N GLY A 243 -16.50 17.30 -1.08
CA GLY A 243 -17.21 16.27 -1.83
C GLY A 243 -17.69 15.11 -0.95
N GLN A 244 -17.58 15.20 0.37
CA GLN A 244 -17.98 14.16 1.30
C GLN A 244 -19.50 14.18 1.48
N THR A 245 -20.08 12.99 1.60
CA THR A 245 -21.50 12.81 1.99
C THR A 245 -21.61 12.57 3.49
N ALA A 246 -22.82 12.65 4.05
CA ALA A 246 -23.07 12.31 5.45
C ALA A 246 -22.56 10.90 5.82
N LEU A 247 -22.66 9.94 4.89
CA LEU A 247 -22.15 8.57 5.08
C LEU A 247 -20.61 8.52 5.27
N HIS A 248 -19.85 9.42 4.62
CA HIS A 248 -18.41 9.51 4.84
C HIS A 248 -18.09 9.99 6.25
N LEU A 249 -18.84 10.96 6.75
CA LEU A 249 -18.65 11.55 8.07
C LEU A 249 -19.08 10.59 9.18
N ALA A 250 -20.21 9.91 9.03
CA ALA A 250 -20.65 8.87 9.98
C ALA A 250 -19.65 7.71 10.07
N ALA A 251 -19.10 7.27 8.93
CA ALA A 251 -18.05 6.25 8.89
C ALA A 251 -16.75 6.74 9.56
N TYR A 252 -16.39 8.02 9.38
CA TYR A 252 -15.22 8.62 10.03
C TYR A 252 -15.42 8.76 11.55
N ALA A 253 -16.61 9.18 11.99
CA ALA A 253 -17.00 9.30 13.39
C ALA A 253 -17.16 7.96 14.11
N GLN A 254 -17.11 6.84 13.37
CA GLN A 254 -17.20 5.47 13.90
C GLN A 254 -18.54 5.16 14.61
N SER A 255 -19.63 5.81 14.21
CA SER A 255 -20.98 5.51 14.69
C SER A 255 -21.67 4.48 13.78
N VAL A 256 -21.84 3.26 14.31
CA VAL A 256 -22.46 2.13 13.60
C VAL A 256 -23.93 2.43 13.32
N GLU A 257 -24.65 2.97 14.30
CA GLU A 257 -26.07 3.29 14.21
C GLU A 257 -26.34 4.36 13.14
N CYS A 258 -25.50 5.40 13.08
CA CYS A 258 -25.63 6.43 12.05
C CYS A 258 -25.42 5.87 10.65
N VAL A 259 -24.40 5.03 10.46
CA VAL A 259 -24.13 4.37 9.19
C VAL A 259 -25.30 3.47 8.77
N ASP A 260 -25.82 2.68 9.70
CA ASP A 260 -26.95 1.78 9.44
C ASP A 260 -28.21 2.55 9.04
N ILE A 261 -28.56 3.63 9.76
CA ILE A 261 -29.71 4.48 9.45
C ILE A 261 -29.55 5.15 8.07
N LEU A 262 -28.37 5.68 7.77
CA LEU A 262 -28.10 6.35 6.48
C LEU A 262 -28.18 5.36 5.30
N LEU A 263 -27.71 4.13 5.46
CA LEU A 263 -27.78 3.09 4.43
C LEU A 263 -29.20 2.55 4.26
N GLN A 264 -29.90 2.24 5.35
CA GLN A 264 -31.22 1.62 5.31
C GLN A 264 -32.35 2.60 5.00
N ARG A 265 -32.36 3.77 5.65
CA ARG A 265 -33.44 4.76 5.54
C ARG A 265 -33.08 5.91 4.60
N GLY A 266 -31.83 6.36 4.63
CA GLY A 266 -31.34 7.44 3.78
C GLY A 266 -31.13 7.02 2.31
N GLY A 267 -30.98 5.71 2.05
CA GLY A 267 -30.71 5.20 0.71
C GLY A 267 -29.36 5.67 0.14
N CYS A 268 -28.43 6.07 1.01
CA CYS A 268 -27.14 6.62 0.60
C CYS A 268 -26.34 5.61 -0.25
N ASN A 269 -25.70 6.09 -1.31
CA ASN A 269 -24.83 5.25 -2.12
C ASN A 269 -23.49 4.97 -1.37
N PRO A 270 -23.17 3.71 -1.00
CA PRO A 270 -21.94 3.37 -0.28
C PRO A 270 -20.67 3.49 -1.14
N ASN A 271 -20.81 3.70 -2.45
CA ASN A 271 -19.72 3.90 -3.41
C ASN A 271 -19.52 5.36 -3.80
N SER A 272 -20.18 6.30 -3.13
CA SER A 272 -19.97 7.74 -3.34
C SER A 272 -18.51 8.11 -3.14
N GLN A 273 -17.95 8.93 -4.01
CA GLN A 273 -16.56 9.36 -3.95
C GLN A 273 -16.46 10.84 -3.55
N ASP A 274 -15.57 11.14 -2.61
CA ASP A 274 -15.16 12.51 -2.27
C ASP A 274 -14.23 13.12 -3.33
N ASN A 275 -13.77 14.36 -3.13
CA ASN A 275 -12.86 15.03 -4.07
C ASN A 275 -11.50 14.31 -4.24
N GLU A 276 -11.11 13.48 -3.28
CA GLU A 276 -9.90 12.64 -3.31
C GLU A 276 -10.19 11.21 -3.80
N LYS A 277 -11.38 10.97 -4.36
CA LYS A 277 -11.87 9.65 -4.80
C LYS A 277 -11.96 8.60 -3.70
N ARG A 278 -11.95 9.02 -2.43
CA ARG A 278 -12.17 8.12 -1.30
C ARG A 278 -13.66 7.82 -1.19
N THR A 279 -13.96 6.59 -0.82
CA THR A 279 -15.31 6.11 -0.53
C THR A 279 -15.56 6.08 0.98
N PRO A 280 -16.81 5.95 1.47
CA PRO A 280 -17.09 5.74 2.89
C PRO A 280 -16.32 4.55 3.48
N LEU A 281 -16.02 3.53 2.67
CA LEU A 281 -15.21 2.38 3.10
C LEU A 281 -13.77 2.78 3.46
N HIS A 282 -13.19 3.78 2.79
CA HIS A 282 -11.88 4.33 3.17
C HIS A 282 -11.95 5.05 4.53
N SER A 283 -13.01 5.82 4.78
CA SER A 283 -13.23 6.48 6.08
C SER A 283 -13.45 5.46 7.20
N ALA A 284 -14.21 4.40 6.94
CA ALA A 284 -14.53 3.36 7.93
C ALA A 284 -13.29 2.64 8.46
N VAL A 285 -12.41 2.19 7.55
CA VAL A 285 -11.15 1.51 7.91
C VAL A 285 -10.05 2.48 8.37
N GLY A 286 -10.27 3.78 8.13
CA GLY A 286 -9.45 4.87 8.63
C GLY A 286 -9.60 5.10 10.14
N GLY A 287 -10.77 4.76 10.69
CA GLY A 287 -11.13 4.98 12.09
C GLY A 287 -10.88 3.79 13.03
N GLY A 288 -11.12 4.03 14.33
CA GLY A 288 -10.78 3.14 15.44
C GLY A 288 -11.79 2.02 15.74
N LEU A 289 -12.30 1.99 16.98
CA LEU A 289 -12.87 0.81 17.66
C LEU A 289 -13.95 0.03 16.87
N ASN A 290 -14.81 0.72 16.10
CA ASN A 290 -15.97 0.12 15.43
C ASN A 290 -15.75 -0.16 13.93
N ALA A 291 -14.52 -0.01 13.45
CA ALA A 291 -14.20 -0.10 12.02
C ALA A 291 -14.64 -1.43 11.40
N TYR A 292 -14.58 -2.54 12.13
CA TYR A 292 -15.00 -3.86 11.63
C TYR A 292 -16.50 -3.89 11.30
N GLU A 293 -17.36 -3.46 12.23
CA GLU A 293 -18.82 -3.51 12.08
C GLU A 293 -19.29 -2.58 10.97
N ILE A 294 -18.73 -1.37 10.90
CA ILE A 294 -19.03 -0.40 9.84
C ILE A 294 -18.58 -0.92 8.47
N THR A 295 -17.38 -1.51 8.40
CA THR A 295 -16.86 -2.12 7.16
C THR A 295 -17.77 -3.26 6.71
N ASP A 296 -18.23 -4.11 7.63
CA ASP A 296 -19.15 -5.22 7.33
C ASP A 296 -20.51 -4.72 6.82
N LEU A 297 -21.09 -3.69 7.47
CA LEU A 297 -22.33 -3.06 7.02
C LEU A 297 -22.19 -2.45 5.61
N LEU A 298 -21.14 -1.67 5.37
CA LEU A 298 -20.90 -1.07 4.06
C LEU A 298 -20.75 -2.12 2.96
N ILE A 299 -20.02 -3.20 3.22
CA ILE A 299 -19.86 -4.32 2.26
C ILE A 299 -21.20 -5.02 2.01
N LYS A 300 -22.00 -5.29 3.06
CA LYS A 300 -23.34 -5.89 2.92
C LYS A 300 -24.28 -5.04 2.06
N HIS A 301 -24.14 -3.72 2.11
CA HIS A 301 -24.87 -2.77 1.27
C HIS A 301 -24.24 -2.54 -0.12
N GLY A 302 -23.21 -3.30 -0.51
CA GLY A 302 -22.65 -3.27 -1.86
C GLY A 302 -21.49 -2.29 -2.08
N ALA A 303 -20.74 -1.93 -1.03
CA ALA A 303 -19.51 -1.17 -1.17
C ALA A 303 -18.44 -1.95 -1.95
N ASP A 304 -17.80 -1.29 -2.92
CA ASP A 304 -16.68 -1.85 -3.69
C ASP A 304 -15.36 -1.74 -2.90
N VAL A 305 -14.88 -2.90 -2.48
CA VAL A 305 -13.64 -3.09 -1.69
C VAL A 305 -12.35 -2.74 -2.44
N ASN A 306 -12.40 -2.60 -3.76
CA ASN A 306 -11.22 -2.41 -4.62
C ASN A 306 -11.08 -1.00 -5.19
N THR A 307 -11.97 -0.07 -4.80
CA THR A 307 -11.89 1.32 -5.26
C THR A 307 -10.59 1.97 -4.79
N GLY A 308 -9.82 2.58 -5.70
CA GLY A 308 -8.61 3.31 -5.37
C GLY A 308 -8.84 4.82 -5.26
N ASP A 309 -8.23 5.46 -4.26
CA ASP A 309 -8.19 6.91 -4.12
C ASP A 309 -7.30 7.58 -5.20
N ILE A 310 -7.16 8.92 -5.15
CA ILE A 310 -6.29 9.66 -6.08
C ILE A 310 -4.81 9.24 -6.05
N PHE A 311 -4.34 8.58 -4.99
CA PHE A 311 -2.97 8.08 -4.85
C PHE A 311 -2.86 6.56 -5.12
N GLY A 312 -3.97 5.89 -5.42
CA GLY A 312 -4.04 4.46 -5.66
C GLY A 312 -4.08 3.62 -4.38
N TYR A 313 -4.34 4.22 -3.21
CA TYR A 313 -4.67 3.45 -2.01
C TYR A 313 -6.09 2.92 -2.13
N THR A 314 -6.23 1.62 -1.90
CA THR A 314 -7.54 0.97 -1.73
C THR A 314 -7.88 0.88 -0.23
N PRO A 315 -9.13 0.60 0.16
CA PRO A 315 -9.51 0.37 1.55
C PRO A 315 -8.63 -0.68 2.23
N LEU A 316 -8.20 -1.72 1.49
CA LEU A 316 -7.27 -2.72 1.99
C LEU A 316 -5.89 -2.14 2.36
N HIS A 317 -5.38 -1.20 1.58
CA HIS A 317 -4.12 -0.54 1.91
C HIS A 317 -4.26 0.31 3.18
N VAL A 318 -5.34 1.09 3.29
CA VAL A 318 -5.60 1.94 4.47
C VAL A 318 -5.78 1.09 5.73
N ALA A 319 -6.56 0.01 5.65
CA ALA A 319 -6.74 -0.93 6.77
C ALA A 319 -5.41 -1.58 7.21
N ALA A 320 -4.55 -1.96 6.26
CA ALA A 320 -3.25 -2.54 6.55
C ALA A 320 -2.26 -1.53 7.15
N LEU A 321 -2.30 -0.27 6.70
CA LEU A 321 -1.48 0.82 7.25
C LEU A 321 -1.85 1.15 8.69
N ASN A 322 -3.15 1.12 9.01
CA ASN A 322 -3.67 1.34 10.35
C ASN A 322 -3.61 0.10 11.25
N GLU A 323 -2.95 -0.98 10.80
CA GLU A 323 -2.75 -2.21 11.55
C GLU A 323 -4.07 -2.93 11.97
N ASN A 324 -5.19 -2.59 11.31
CA ASN A 324 -6.50 -3.15 11.60
C ASN A 324 -6.67 -4.54 10.97
N THR A 325 -6.10 -5.53 11.65
CA THR A 325 -6.05 -6.93 11.19
C THR A 325 -7.46 -7.50 10.91
N GLN A 326 -8.48 -7.15 11.68
CA GLN A 326 -9.84 -7.68 11.48
C GLN A 326 -10.48 -7.14 10.20
N CYS A 327 -10.33 -5.83 9.93
CA CYS A 327 -10.79 -5.25 8.67
C CYS A 327 -10.02 -5.80 7.47
N VAL A 328 -8.70 -5.99 7.57
CA VAL A 328 -7.91 -6.63 6.51
C VAL A 328 -8.43 -8.03 6.21
N LYS A 329 -8.72 -8.85 7.23
CA LYS A 329 -9.29 -10.19 7.06
C LYS A 329 -10.66 -10.14 6.37
N LEU A 330 -11.53 -9.24 6.81
CA LEU A 330 -12.88 -9.05 6.26
C LEU A 330 -12.85 -8.60 4.79
N LEU A 331 -11.97 -7.66 4.45
CA LEU A 331 -11.79 -7.18 3.08
C LEU A 331 -11.25 -8.29 2.17
N ILE A 332 -10.26 -9.05 2.63
CA ILE A 332 -9.71 -10.20 1.86
C ILE A 332 -10.81 -11.25 1.64
N SER A 333 -11.62 -11.58 2.66
CA SER A 333 -12.72 -12.53 2.48
C SER A 333 -13.76 -12.07 1.47
N ASN A 334 -13.99 -10.76 1.36
CA ASN A 334 -14.96 -10.15 0.44
C ASN A 334 -14.38 -9.75 -0.93
N GLY A 335 -13.17 -10.18 -1.28
CA GLY A 335 -12.64 -10.00 -2.65
C GLY A 335 -11.65 -8.84 -2.82
N ALA A 336 -11.11 -8.27 -1.75
CA ALA A 336 -10.07 -7.26 -1.89
C ALA A 336 -8.82 -7.84 -2.59
N ASP A 337 -8.34 -7.13 -3.61
CA ASP A 337 -7.18 -7.50 -4.40
C ASP A 337 -5.90 -7.02 -3.72
N VAL A 338 -5.11 -7.98 -3.25
CA VAL A 338 -3.84 -7.76 -2.56
C VAL A 338 -2.71 -7.32 -3.51
N SER A 339 -2.89 -7.43 -4.83
CA SER A 339 -1.89 -7.12 -5.85
C SER A 339 -1.92 -5.68 -6.35
N VAL A 340 -2.98 -4.93 -6.05
CA VAL A 340 -3.12 -3.51 -6.43
C VAL A 340 -1.96 -2.73 -5.83
N LYS A 341 -1.34 -1.88 -6.65
CA LYS A 341 -0.21 -1.04 -6.27
C LYS A 341 -0.62 0.40 -6.15
N THR A 342 -0.13 1.08 -5.12
CA THR A 342 -0.23 2.54 -5.00
C THR A 342 0.60 3.23 -6.09
N LYS A 343 0.44 4.55 -6.26
CA LYS A 343 1.31 5.34 -7.15
C LYS A 343 2.80 5.25 -6.77
N GLY A 344 3.12 4.95 -5.52
CA GLY A 344 4.48 4.67 -5.05
C GLY A 344 5.02 3.29 -5.41
N GLY A 345 4.22 2.44 -6.07
CA GLY A 345 4.61 1.09 -6.50
C GLY A 345 4.50 0.01 -5.42
N ASN A 346 4.06 0.34 -4.21
CA ASN A 346 3.88 -0.62 -3.12
C ASN A 346 2.55 -1.37 -3.27
N PRO A 347 2.55 -2.72 -3.35
CA PRO A 347 1.32 -3.50 -3.35
C PRO A 347 0.72 -3.60 -1.94
N ALA A 348 -0.60 -3.77 -1.86
CA ALA A 348 -1.30 -4.00 -0.59
C ALA A 348 -0.70 -5.17 0.20
N LEU A 349 -0.35 -6.27 -0.49
CA LEU A 349 0.29 -7.43 0.11
C LEU A 349 1.59 -7.07 0.86
N GLY A 350 2.41 -6.18 0.30
CA GLY A 350 3.68 -5.79 0.92
C GLY A 350 3.48 -5.04 2.23
N ILE A 351 2.42 -4.24 2.34
CA ILE A 351 2.04 -3.58 3.60
C ILE A 351 1.52 -4.62 4.59
N ILE A 352 0.65 -5.54 4.15
CA ILE A 352 0.08 -6.60 5.00
C ILE A 352 1.17 -7.47 5.61
N VAL A 353 2.14 -7.93 4.80
CA VAL A 353 3.26 -8.76 5.30
C VAL A 353 4.07 -8.03 6.37
N ARG A 354 4.26 -6.72 6.24
CA ARG A 354 5.07 -5.92 7.19
C ARG A 354 4.31 -5.50 8.44
N LYS A 355 3.01 -5.18 8.31
CA LYS A 355 2.21 -4.51 9.34
C LYS A 355 1.14 -5.42 9.96
N THR A 356 0.55 -6.33 9.19
CA THR A 356 -0.55 -7.21 9.62
C THR A 356 -0.34 -8.66 9.19
N PRO A 357 0.78 -9.31 9.57
CA PRO A 357 1.10 -10.68 9.13
C PRO A 357 0.06 -11.71 9.59
N LEU A 358 -0.66 -11.44 10.68
CA LEU A 358 -1.75 -12.27 11.21
C LEU A 358 -2.96 -12.37 10.27
N ALA A 359 -3.06 -11.53 9.24
CA ALA A 359 -4.10 -11.62 8.22
C ALA A 359 -3.76 -12.60 7.08
N LEU A 360 -2.47 -12.95 6.88
CA LEU A 360 -2.02 -13.86 5.81
C LEU A 360 -2.72 -15.23 5.83
N PRO A 361 -2.97 -15.88 6.98
CA PRO A 361 -3.68 -17.16 7.02
C PRO A 361 -5.08 -17.12 6.40
N VAL A 362 -5.76 -15.96 6.38
CA VAL A 362 -7.08 -15.84 5.74
C VAL A 362 -6.98 -15.99 4.24
N PHE A 363 -5.87 -15.56 3.64
CA PHE A 363 -5.64 -15.77 2.22
C PHE A 363 -5.46 -17.26 1.90
N TYR A 364 -4.68 -18.00 2.70
CA TYR A 364 -4.56 -19.46 2.57
C TYR A 364 -5.92 -20.15 2.72
N LYS A 365 -6.69 -19.77 3.76
CA LYS A 365 -8.05 -20.29 3.95
C LYS A 365 -8.94 -20.04 2.73
N LYS A 366 -8.82 -18.88 2.09
CA LYS A 366 -9.56 -18.54 0.86
C LYS A 366 -9.11 -19.39 -0.33
N LEU A 367 -7.81 -19.63 -0.51
CA LEU A 367 -7.32 -20.57 -1.52
C LEU A 367 -7.84 -21.99 -1.28
N ASP A 368 -7.85 -22.41 -0.02
CA ASP A 368 -8.36 -23.71 0.33
C ASP A 368 -9.88 -23.78 0.02
N THR A 369 -10.69 -22.73 0.27
CA THR A 369 -12.15 -22.74 -0.04
C THR A 369 -12.47 -22.87 -1.52
N ALA A 370 -11.53 -22.56 -2.42
CA ALA A 370 -11.67 -22.88 -3.84
C ALA A 370 -11.63 -24.38 -4.15
N ILE A 371 -11.17 -25.23 -3.23
CA ILE A 371 -11.17 -26.69 -3.36
C ILE A 371 -12.43 -27.24 -2.67
N LEU A 372 -13.37 -27.73 -3.47
CA LEU A 372 -14.63 -28.31 -3.01
C LEU A 372 -14.69 -29.81 -3.34
N MET A 373 -15.09 -30.63 -2.37
CA MET A 373 -15.37 -32.05 -2.58
C MET A 373 -16.88 -32.25 -2.69
N HIS A 374 -17.34 -32.88 -3.78
CA HIS A 374 -18.73 -33.27 -3.95
C HIS A 374 -18.83 -34.80 -3.85
N ASP A 375 -19.54 -35.27 -2.82
CA ASP A 375 -19.97 -36.67 -2.70
C ASP A 375 -21.45 -36.73 -3.10
N PRO A 376 -21.79 -37.26 -4.28
CA PRO A 376 -23.18 -37.43 -4.64
C PRO A 376 -23.74 -38.65 -3.88
N GLU A 377 -24.50 -38.41 -2.82
CA GLU A 377 -25.26 -39.48 -2.12
C GLU A 377 -26.32 -40.14 -3.02
N VAL A 378 -26.62 -39.57 -4.20
CA VAL A 378 -27.77 -39.96 -5.05
C VAL A 378 -27.37 -40.54 -6.43
N SER A 379 -26.08 -40.68 -6.76
CA SER A 379 -25.67 -41.25 -8.06
C SER A 379 -25.14 -42.67 -7.90
N SER A 380 -25.62 -43.59 -8.74
CA SER A 380 -25.32 -45.03 -8.76
C SER A 380 -23.85 -45.40 -9.00
N LYS A 381 -22.95 -44.42 -9.12
CA LYS A 381 -21.49 -44.58 -9.14
C LYS A 381 -20.88 -43.80 -7.97
N ARG A 382 -20.39 -44.53 -6.95
CA ARG A 382 -19.66 -44.03 -5.77
C ARG A 382 -18.30 -43.41 -6.15
N GLU A 383 -18.30 -42.31 -6.91
CA GLU A 383 -17.07 -41.61 -7.29
C GLU A 383 -17.07 -40.20 -6.72
N VAL A 384 -16.08 -39.90 -5.89
CA VAL A 384 -15.83 -38.56 -5.34
C VAL A 384 -15.39 -37.63 -6.47
N ILE A 385 -16.04 -36.46 -6.59
CA ILE A 385 -15.68 -35.44 -7.58
C ILE A 385 -15.08 -34.24 -6.86
N LEU A 386 -13.88 -33.84 -7.27
CA LEU A 386 -13.20 -32.66 -6.76
C LEU A 386 -13.42 -31.48 -7.71
N LYS A 387 -13.84 -30.34 -7.19
CA LYS A 387 -14.14 -29.12 -7.92
C LYS A 387 -13.16 -28.04 -7.48
N LEU A 388 -12.28 -27.61 -8.39
CA LEU A 388 -11.31 -26.53 -8.19
C LEU A 388 -11.84 -25.24 -8.81
N ASP A 389 -12.06 -24.20 -8.02
CA ASP A 389 -12.55 -22.89 -8.46
C ASP A 389 -11.40 -21.87 -8.56
N PHE A 390 -11.06 -21.43 -9.77
CA PHE A 390 -9.99 -20.47 -10.03
C PHE A 390 -10.48 -19.01 -10.01
N ARG A 391 -11.77 -18.74 -9.69
CA ARG A 391 -12.31 -17.36 -9.63
C ARG A 391 -11.50 -16.43 -8.76
N ILE A 392 -10.94 -16.95 -7.67
CA ILE A 392 -10.13 -16.19 -6.72
C ILE A 392 -8.99 -15.44 -7.43
N PHE A 393 -8.43 -16.00 -8.51
CA PHE A 393 -7.36 -15.40 -9.29
C PHE A 393 -7.86 -14.54 -10.46
N LEU A 394 -9.10 -14.75 -10.90
CA LEU A 394 -9.66 -14.17 -12.12
C LEU A 394 -10.55 -12.95 -11.89
N GLN A 395 -11.07 -12.76 -10.67
CA GLN A 395 -12.14 -11.81 -10.38
C GLN A 395 -11.73 -10.33 -10.54
N HIS A 396 -10.43 -10.01 -10.41
CA HIS A 396 -9.93 -8.63 -10.42
C HIS A 396 -8.70 -8.39 -11.34
N CYS A 397 -8.29 -9.39 -12.14
CA CYS A 397 -7.05 -9.34 -12.91
C CYS A 397 -7.19 -8.62 -14.27
N GLN A 398 -7.10 -7.29 -14.28
CA GLN A 398 -6.87 -6.53 -15.53
C GLN A 398 -5.48 -6.79 -16.14
N LYS A 399 -4.53 -7.34 -15.37
CA LYS A 399 -3.10 -7.52 -15.75
C LYS A 399 -2.64 -8.99 -15.79
N GLY A 400 -3.55 -9.96 -15.74
CA GLY A 400 -3.24 -11.40 -15.83
C GLY A 400 -3.02 -12.12 -14.49
N GLU A 401 -3.41 -13.40 -14.43
CA GLU A 401 -3.32 -14.26 -13.24
C GLU A 401 -1.89 -14.41 -12.70
N MET A 402 -0.89 -14.39 -13.59
CA MET A 402 0.49 -14.68 -13.22
C MET A 402 1.20 -13.45 -12.67
N ASN A 403 0.74 -12.25 -13.06
CA ASN A 403 1.19 -11.01 -12.43
C ASN A 403 0.71 -10.91 -10.96
N PHE A 404 -0.48 -11.44 -10.67
CA PHE A 404 -0.96 -11.57 -9.29
C PHE A 404 -0.05 -12.49 -8.47
N LEU A 405 0.24 -13.71 -8.94
CA LEU A 405 1.17 -14.63 -8.27
C LEU A 405 2.60 -14.07 -8.15
N LYS A 406 3.07 -13.34 -9.16
CA LYS A 406 4.38 -12.66 -9.13
C LYS A 406 4.47 -11.66 -7.98
N THR A 407 3.37 -10.99 -7.64
CA THR A 407 3.35 -10.06 -6.49
C THR A 407 3.64 -10.78 -5.18
N PHE A 408 3.13 -12.00 -4.97
CA PHE A 408 3.47 -12.81 -3.79
C PHE A 408 4.94 -13.19 -3.74
N ILE A 409 5.52 -13.51 -4.90
CA ILE A 409 6.93 -13.85 -5.02
C ILE A 409 7.82 -12.65 -4.69
N ASP A 410 7.47 -11.48 -5.22
CA ASP A 410 8.21 -10.24 -5.05
C ASP A 410 8.17 -9.76 -3.58
N GLU A 411 7.04 -9.99 -2.89
CA GLU A 411 6.88 -9.71 -1.44
C GLU A 411 7.39 -10.85 -0.53
N GLY A 412 8.01 -11.90 -1.08
CA GLY A 412 8.66 -12.97 -0.32
C GLY A 412 7.76 -14.12 0.16
N GLN A 413 6.46 -14.08 -0.14
CA GLN A 413 5.47 -15.13 0.18
C GLN A 413 5.51 -16.26 -0.86
N LYS A 414 6.66 -16.95 -0.98
CA LYS A 414 6.89 -17.97 -2.02
C LYS A 414 6.12 -19.26 -1.76
N GLU A 415 5.96 -19.65 -0.50
CA GLU A 415 5.34 -20.91 -0.05
C GLU A 415 3.92 -21.09 -0.60
N ILE A 416 3.23 -19.98 -0.91
CA ILE A 416 1.91 -20.00 -1.53
C ILE A 416 1.85 -20.73 -2.87
N LEU A 417 2.98 -20.80 -3.58
CA LEU A 417 3.08 -21.52 -4.85
C LEU A 417 3.03 -23.04 -4.68
N GLU A 418 3.25 -23.56 -3.48
CA GLU A 418 3.14 -25.00 -3.20
C GLU A 418 1.69 -25.47 -3.18
N HIS A 419 0.74 -24.54 -3.00
CA HIS A 419 -0.69 -24.82 -3.02
C HIS A 419 -1.09 -25.46 -4.38
N PRO A 420 -1.91 -26.52 -4.40
CA PRO A 420 -2.21 -27.30 -5.61
C PRO A 420 -2.82 -26.48 -6.74
N ILE A 421 -3.58 -25.42 -6.41
CA ILE A 421 -4.17 -24.50 -7.40
C ILE A 421 -3.09 -23.67 -8.11
N CYS A 422 -2.00 -23.32 -7.43
CA CYS A 422 -0.92 -22.49 -7.96
C CYS A 422 0.09 -23.29 -8.81
N LYS A 423 0.18 -24.62 -8.63
CA LYS A 423 1.10 -25.52 -9.38
C LYS A 423 0.71 -25.73 -10.86
N TRP A 424 -0.24 -24.97 -11.40
CA TRP A 424 -0.78 -25.20 -12.74
C TRP A 424 0.23 -24.87 -13.86
N GLU A 425 0.55 -25.86 -14.69
CA GLU A 425 1.52 -25.75 -15.79
C GLU A 425 0.86 -25.37 -17.13
N LYS A 426 0.66 -24.07 -17.39
CA LYS A 426 -0.08 -23.65 -18.60
C LYS A 426 0.76 -23.33 -19.85
N ILE A 427 2.05 -22.96 -19.73
CA ILE A 427 2.80 -22.38 -20.87
C ILE A 427 4.16 -23.03 -21.10
N ARG A 428 4.16 -24.29 -21.55
CA ARG A 428 5.38 -24.99 -22.00
C ARG A 428 5.72 -24.73 -23.47
N LYS A 429 4.72 -24.58 -24.35
CA LYS A 429 4.92 -24.62 -25.81
C LYS A 429 5.70 -23.42 -26.38
N TYR A 430 5.37 -22.19 -25.98
CA TYR A 430 6.06 -20.98 -26.47
C TYR A 430 7.50 -20.90 -25.97
N TYR A 431 7.73 -21.28 -24.71
CA TYR A 431 9.06 -21.34 -24.15
C TYR A 431 9.95 -22.36 -24.87
N ILE A 432 9.41 -23.56 -25.13
CA ILE A 432 10.10 -24.59 -25.90
C ILE A 432 10.36 -24.10 -27.34
N ALA A 433 9.41 -23.42 -27.97
CA ALA A 433 9.62 -22.85 -29.30
C ALA A 433 10.76 -21.82 -29.32
N ARG A 434 10.83 -20.93 -28.32
CA ARG A 434 11.95 -19.99 -28.16
C ARG A 434 13.28 -20.71 -27.98
N LEU A 435 13.31 -21.74 -27.13
CA LEU A 435 14.51 -22.55 -26.90
C LEU A 435 15.00 -23.22 -28.20
N VAL A 436 14.07 -23.75 -29.00
CA VAL A 436 14.38 -24.38 -30.30
C VAL A 436 14.91 -23.34 -31.29
N LEU A 437 14.26 -22.17 -31.42
CA LEU A 437 14.71 -21.09 -32.31
C LEU A 437 16.10 -20.59 -31.93
N TYR A 438 16.35 -20.36 -30.63
CA TYR A 438 17.66 -19.96 -30.15
C TYR A 438 18.71 -21.08 -30.32
N GLY A 439 18.33 -22.35 -30.13
CA GLY A 439 19.20 -23.50 -30.41
C GLY A 439 19.62 -23.57 -31.89
N ILE A 440 18.70 -23.31 -32.82
CA ILE A 440 19.00 -23.21 -34.26
C ILE A 440 19.98 -22.06 -34.53
N LEU A 441 19.78 -20.90 -33.89
CA LEU A 441 20.71 -19.77 -34.00
C LEU A 441 22.13 -20.16 -33.53
N VAL A 442 22.28 -20.77 -32.36
CA VAL A 442 23.58 -21.20 -31.82
C VAL A 442 24.25 -22.22 -32.74
N LEU A 443 23.51 -23.21 -33.23
CA LEU A 443 24.04 -24.20 -34.17
C LEU A 443 24.48 -23.54 -35.49
N SER A 444 23.65 -22.65 -36.06
CA SER A 444 24.00 -21.92 -37.29
C SER A 444 25.24 -21.03 -37.12
N LEU A 445 25.39 -20.36 -35.97
CA LEU A 445 26.56 -19.55 -35.62
C LEU A 445 27.81 -20.42 -35.53
N THR A 446 27.74 -21.54 -34.81
CA THR A 446 28.89 -22.46 -34.66
C THR A 446 29.32 -23.04 -36.00
N GLY A 447 28.35 -23.45 -36.83
CA GLY A 447 28.62 -23.89 -38.19
C GLY A 447 29.26 -22.78 -39.01
N TYR A 448 28.78 -21.53 -38.91
CA TYR A 448 29.26 -20.42 -39.72
C TYR A 448 30.71 -20.07 -39.37
N VAL A 449 31.04 -19.98 -38.08
CA VAL A 449 32.40 -19.74 -37.60
C VAL A 449 33.35 -20.86 -38.04
N PHE A 450 32.88 -22.11 -38.03
CA PHE A 450 33.68 -23.25 -38.48
C PHE A 450 33.93 -23.23 -39.99
N THR A 451 32.91 -22.93 -40.80
CA THR A 451 33.06 -22.79 -42.26
C THR A 451 33.93 -21.59 -42.63
N ALA A 452 33.78 -20.48 -41.92
CA ALA A 452 34.58 -19.27 -42.04
C ALA A 452 36.07 -19.54 -41.81
N LEU A 453 36.41 -20.17 -40.68
CA LEU A 453 37.79 -20.52 -40.33
C LEU A 453 38.43 -21.45 -41.37
N SER A 454 37.65 -22.41 -41.89
CA SER A 454 38.12 -23.32 -42.92
C SER A 454 38.35 -22.64 -44.28
N HIS A 455 37.59 -21.58 -44.59
CA HIS A 455 37.75 -20.78 -45.80
C HIS A 455 39.00 -19.89 -45.72
N ASP A 456 39.25 -19.22 -44.59
CA ASP A 456 40.45 -18.40 -44.37
C ASP A 456 41.75 -19.22 -44.43
N CYS A 457 41.72 -20.41 -43.83
CA CYS A 457 42.80 -21.40 -43.89
C CYS A 457 43.12 -21.83 -45.34
N TYR A 458 42.11 -21.85 -46.22
CA TYR A 458 42.29 -22.17 -47.64
C TYR A 458 42.79 -20.96 -48.45
N LYS A 459 42.35 -19.72 -48.16
CA LYS A 459 42.82 -18.51 -48.86
C LYS A 459 44.31 -18.24 -48.62
N HIS A 460 44.82 -18.50 -47.41
CA HIS A 460 46.23 -18.35 -47.06
C HIS A 460 47.16 -19.48 -47.50
N ASN A 461 46.65 -20.57 -48.12
CA ASN A 461 47.45 -21.69 -48.63
C ASN A 461 48.40 -21.31 -49.78
N ILE A 462 48.41 -20.05 -50.23
CA ILE A 462 49.28 -19.60 -51.32
C ILE A 462 50.67 -19.17 -50.82
N TYR A 463 50.88 -18.80 -49.54
CA TYR A 463 52.22 -18.28 -49.13
C TYR A 463 52.82 -18.66 -47.77
N ASN A 464 52.12 -19.23 -46.78
CA ASN A 464 52.80 -19.79 -45.59
C ASN A 464 51.92 -20.76 -44.79
N LYS A 465 52.42 -21.98 -44.56
CA LYS A 465 51.72 -23.01 -43.79
C LYS A 465 51.62 -22.60 -42.31
N SER A 466 50.41 -22.28 -41.86
CA SER A 466 50.11 -22.37 -40.43
C SER A 466 49.84 -23.84 -40.07
N VAL A 467 50.43 -24.31 -38.96
CA VAL A 467 50.30 -25.70 -38.44
C VAL A 467 48.83 -26.10 -38.22
N LEU A 468 47.95 -25.12 -37.97
CA LEU A 468 46.51 -25.30 -37.75
C LEU A 468 45.79 -25.90 -38.97
N CYS A 469 46.31 -25.66 -40.18
CA CYS A 469 45.69 -26.05 -41.46
C CYS A 469 46.08 -27.46 -41.95
N GLN A 470 47.11 -28.09 -41.38
CA GLN A 470 47.64 -29.36 -41.90
C GLN A 470 46.91 -30.61 -41.36
N ASN A 471 46.17 -30.51 -40.25
CA ASN A 471 45.66 -31.68 -39.53
C ASN A 471 44.14 -31.95 -39.71
N THR A 472 43.41 -31.14 -40.48
CA THR A 472 41.95 -31.27 -40.68
C THR A 472 41.61 -31.61 -42.14
N SER A 473 41.84 -32.86 -42.54
CA SER A 473 41.86 -33.28 -43.96
C SER A 473 40.49 -33.44 -44.65
N SER A 474 39.35 -33.40 -43.95
CA SER A 474 38.05 -33.79 -44.54
C SER A 474 37.07 -32.65 -44.83
N ILE A 475 37.18 -31.53 -44.12
CA ILE A 475 36.20 -30.42 -44.18
C ILE A 475 36.57 -29.34 -45.22
N PRO A 476 37.85 -28.94 -45.36
CA PRO A 476 38.24 -27.89 -46.30
C PRO A 476 38.00 -28.27 -47.78
N THR A 477 38.03 -29.55 -48.11
CA THR A 477 37.80 -30.05 -49.48
C THR A 477 36.33 -29.98 -49.90
N PHE A 478 35.40 -30.30 -49.00
CA PHE A 478 33.95 -30.20 -49.25
C PHE A 478 33.49 -28.74 -49.45
N ILE A 479 34.08 -27.80 -48.73
CA ILE A 479 33.70 -26.37 -48.76
C ILE A 479 34.18 -25.67 -50.04
N LYS A 480 35.28 -26.15 -50.64
CA LYS A 480 35.82 -25.68 -51.93
C LYS A 480 34.82 -25.84 -53.08
N ASP A 481 34.00 -26.89 -53.05
CA ASP A 481 33.10 -27.24 -54.15
C ASP A 481 31.77 -26.46 -54.10
N THR A 482 31.46 -25.77 -53.00
CA THR A 482 30.19 -25.03 -52.83
C THR A 482 30.33 -23.69 -52.08
N PRO A 483 30.88 -22.62 -52.70
CA PRO A 483 30.93 -21.28 -52.10
C PRO A 483 29.54 -20.68 -51.81
N ILE A 484 28.51 -21.22 -52.48
CA ILE A 484 27.10 -20.88 -52.27
C ILE A 484 26.63 -21.24 -50.85
N LEU A 485 27.21 -22.30 -50.24
CA LEU A 485 26.83 -22.79 -48.91
C LEU A 485 27.10 -21.73 -47.83
N MET A 486 28.23 -21.02 -47.92
CA MET A 486 28.59 -19.97 -46.95
C MET A 486 27.63 -18.79 -47.01
N ASN A 487 27.23 -18.37 -48.22
CA ASN A 487 26.26 -17.29 -48.42
C ASN A 487 24.87 -17.66 -47.91
N PHE A 488 24.42 -18.90 -48.16
CA PHE A 488 23.13 -19.39 -47.66
C PHE A 488 23.12 -19.46 -46.13
N GLN A 489 24.19 -19.97 -45.53
CA GLN A 489 24.35 -20.07 -44.09
C GLN A 489 24.42 -18.71 -43.41
N TRP A 490 25.11 -17.74 -44.03
CA TRP A 490 25.15 -16.35 -43.58
C TRP A 490 23.76 -15.68 -43.65
N CYS A 491 23.04 -15.84 -44.77
CA CYS A 491 21.68 -15.31 -44.91
C CYS A 491 20.75 -15.90 -43.84
N PHE A 492 20.84 -17.22 -43.63
CA PHE A 492 20.08 -17.90 -42.58
C PHE A 492 20.42 -17.34 -41.19
N LEU A 493 21.70 -17.22 -40.84
CA LEU A 493 22.16 -16.64 -39.58
C LEU A 493 21.62 -15.22 -39.36
N MET A 494 21.69 -14.37 -40.38
CA MET A 494 21.23 -12.98 -40.32
C MET A 494 19.71 -12.84 -40.18
N VAL A 495 18.93 -13.73 -40.78
CA VAL A 495 17.47 -13.74 -40.59
C VAL A 495 17.13 -14.03 -39.12
N PHE A 496 17.74 -15.04 -38.51
CA PHE A 496 17.48 -15.37 -37.10
C PHE A 496 17.99 -14.29 -36.14
N THR A 497 19.13 -13.65 -36.40
CA THR A 497 19.61 -12.53 -35.56
C THR A 497 18.67 -11.34 -35.61
N VAL A 498 18.20 -10.95 -36.80
CA VAL A 498 17.25 -9.84 -36.96
C VAL A 498 15.94 -10.15 -36.25
N CYS A 499 15.41 -11.36 -36.39
CA CYS A 499 14.21 -11.79 -35.67
C CYS A 499 14.38 -11.71 -34.14
N GLU A 500 15.53 -12.14 -33.60
CA GLU A 500 15.83 -12.06 -32.17
C GLU A 500 16.01 -10.62 -31.67
N VAL A 501 16.67 -9.76 -32.46
CA VAL A 501 16.82 -8.32 -32.15
C VAL A 501 15.46 -7.62 -32.10
N ILE A 502 14.61 -7.83 -33.11
CA ILE A 502 13.25 -7.26 -33.15
C ILE A 502 12.45 -7.73 -31.93
N ARG A 503 12.44 -9.04 -31.63
CA ARG A 503 11.77 -9.60 -30.45
C ARG A 503 12.25 -8.92 -29.16
N LYS A 504 13.57 -8.75 -29.00
CA LYS A 504 14.18 -8.16 -27.81
C LYS A 504 13.76 -6.70 -27.64
N ILE A 505 13.78 -5.91 -28.72
CA ILE A 505 13.33 -4.51 -28.74
C ILE A 505 11.83 -4.43 -28.36
N CYS A 506 10.97 -5.26 -28.96
CA CYS A 506 9.54 -5.31 -28.62
C CYS A 506 9.30 -5.61 -27.13
N THR A 507 10.13 -6.47 -26.53
CA THR A 507 10.03 -6.83 -25.10
C THR A 507 10.37 -5.64 -24.19
N TYR A 508 11.33 -4.78 -24.58
CA TYR A 508 11.73 -3.62 -23.78
C TYR A 508 10.71 -2.49 -23.82
N VAL A 509 10.09 -2.24 -24.98
CA VAL A 509 9.06 -1.18 -25.11
C VAL A 509 7.84 -1.48 -24.24
N GLY A 510 7.51 -2.76 -24.01
CA GLY A 510 6.43 -3.18 -23.10
C GLY A 510 6.76 -3.15 -21.60
N CYS A 511 8.01 -2.90 -21.20
CA CYS A 511 8.45 -2.91 -19.81
C CYS A 511 9.09 -1.57 -19.43
N SER A 512 8.46 -0.83 -18.51
CA SER A 512 8.82 0.55 -18.13
C SER A 512 10.11 0.73 -17.31
N GLY A 513 11.16 -0.10 -17.48
CA GLY A 513 12.35 -0.05 -16.64
C GLY A 513 13.67 -0.33 -17.36
N LEU A 514 14.49 0.72 -17.52
CA LEU A 514 15.87 0.67 -18.03
C LEU A 514 16.78 -0.27 -17.23
N HIS A 515 16.52 -0.46 -15.93
CA HIS A 515 17.33 -1.32 -15.06
C HIS A 515 17.34 -2.79 -15.51
N LYS A 516 16.30 -3.26 -16.23
CA LYS A 516 16.28 -4.63 -16.74
C LYS A 516 17.33 -4.88 -17.84
N LEU A 517 17.87 -3.84 -18.50
CA LEU A 517 18.91 -3.97 -19.52
C LEU A 517 20.22 -4.51 -18.94
N PHE A 518 20.56 -4.13 -17.70
CA PHE A 518 21.84 -4.44 -17.07
C PHE A 518 21.89 -5.79 -16.34
N HIS A 519 20.85 -6.62 -16.47
CA HIS A 519 20.93 -8.00 -15.98
C HIS A 519 21.94 -8.80 -16.82
N ILE A 520 22.77 -9.61 -16.15
CA ILE A 520 23.85 -10.41 -16.77
C ILE A 520 23.32 -11.25 -17.95
N ASP A 521 22.15 -11.86 -17.80
CA ASP A 521 21.52 -12.67 -18.86
C ASP A 521 21.26 -11.86 -20.14
N ASN A 522 20.82 -10.60 -19.98
CA ASN A 522 20.58 -9.70 -21.10
C ASN A 522 21.88 -9.17 -21.70
N ILE A 523 22.89 -8.91 -20.87
CA ILE A 523 24.21 -8.48 -21.34
C ILE A 523 24.85 -9.57 -22.21
N ILE A 524 24.79 -10.84 -21.78
CA ILE A 524 25.32 -11.96 -22.56
C ILE A 524 24.57 -12.10 -23.89
N GLU A 525 23.24 -12.01 -23.88
CA GLU A 525 22.43 -12.12 -25.10
C GLU A 525 22.74 -10.96 -26.08
N TRP A 526 22.86 -9.72 -25.60
CA TRP A 526 23.26 -8.58 -26.42
C TRP A 526 24.70 -8.71 -26.94
N PHE A 527 25.63 -9.19 -26.11
CA PHE A 527 27.00 -9.46 -26.53
C PHE A 527 27.04 -10.46 -27.68
N VAL A 528 26.26 -11.55 -27.60
CA VAL A 528 26.18 -12.56 -28.67
C VAL A 528 25.58 -11.97 -29.94
N LEU A 529 24.49 -11.19 -29.84
CA LEU A 529 23.84 -10.57 -31.00
C LEU A 529 24.76 -9.54 -31.69
N ILE A 530 25.41 -8.67 -30.91
CA ILE A 530 26.36 -7.68 -31.43
C ILE A 530 27.58 -8.36 -32.04
N SER A 531 28.14 -9.37 -31.37
CA SER A 531 29.27 -10.14 -31.90
C SER A 531 28.90 -10.84 -33.20
N ASN A 532 27.67 -11.36 -33.33
CA ASN A 532 27.22 -11.99 -34.56
C ASN A 532 27.12 -10.99 -35.73
N ILE A 533 26.61 -9.78 -35.48
CA ILE A 533 26.58 -8.70 -36.48
C ILE A 533 28.01 -8.29 -36.86
N LEU A 534 28.91 -8.18 -35.88
CA LEU A 534 30.30 -7.80 -36.07
C LEU A 534 31.05 -8.83 -36.92
N ILE A 535 30.95 -10.12 -36.57
CA ILE A 535 31.53 -11.24 -37.32
C ILE A 535 30.94 -11.29 -38.73
N SER A 536 29.64 -11.04 -38.89
CA SER A 536 28.95 -11.08 -40.18
C SER A 536 29.34 -9.93 -41.13
N TYR A 537 29.75 -8.78 -40.59
CA TYR A 537 30.18 -7.61 -41.37
C TYR A 537 31.68 -7.63 -41.69
N LEU A 538 32.51 -8.10 -40.76
CA LEU A 538 33.98 -8.00 -40.85
C LEU A 538 34.67 -9.17 -41.53
N LEU A 539 34.07 -10.37 -41.59
CA LEU A 539 34.69 -11.52 -42.27
C LEU A 539 34.77 -11.38 -43.80
N ILE A 540 34.22 -10.30 -44.34
CA ILE A 540 34.30 -9.93 -45.76
C ILE A 540 35.54 -9.04 -46.02
N ASN A 541 36.10 -8.39 -44.99
CA ASN A 541 37.28 -7.52 -45.10
C ASN A 541 38.48 -8.14 -44.38
N GLU A 542 39.54 -8.39 -45.15
CA GLU A 542 40.69 -9.21 -44.80
C GLU A 542 41.59 -8.66 -43.67
N ASP A 543 42.32 -9.59 -43.04
CA ASP A 543 43.63 -9.46 -42.37
C ASP A 543 43.74 -9.40 -40.83
N ASP A 544 42.64 -9.48 -40.08
CA ASP A 544 42.70 -9.25 -38.63
C ASP A 544 42.49 -10.49 -37.73
N LYS A 545 43.57 -10.97 -37.10
CA LYS A 545 43.56 -12.13 -36.17
C LYS A 545 42.61 -11.98 -34.97
N TRP A 546 42.26 -10.75 -34.58
CA TRP A 546 41.34 -10.50 -33.46
C TRP A 546 39.93 -11.01 -33.72
N GLN A 547 39.50 -11.11 -34.98
CA GLN A 547 38.19 -11.60 -35.36
C GLN A 547 37.98 -13.06 -34.95
N ASN A 548 39.00 -13.90 -35.08
CA ASN A 548 38.96 -15.30 -34.64
C ASN A 548 38.76 -15.43 -33.12
N HIS A 549 39.37 -14.52 -32.35
CA HIS A 549 39.17 -14.47 -30.90
C HIS A 549 37.74 -14.04 -30.56
N VAL A 550 37.21 -12.99 -31.23
CA VAL A 550 35.82 -12.54 -31.02
C VAL A 550 34.82 -13.64 -31.43
N ALA A 551 35.06 -14.36 -32.52
CA ALA A 551 34.24 -15.48 -32.94
C ALA A 551 34.26 -16.64 -31.94
N ALA A 552 35.42 -16.98 -31.38
CA ALA A 552 35.54 -17.99 -30.33
C ALA A 552 34.77 -17.61 -29.06
N PHE A 553 34.88 -16.35 -28.62
CA PHE A 553 34.08 -15.85 -27.49
C PHE A 553 32.60 -15.81 -27.80
N ALA A 554 32.19 -15.39 -29.01
CA ALA A 554 30.78 -15.35 -29.41
C ALA A 554 30.14 -16.73 -29.36
N VAL A 555 30.82 -17.77 -29.86
CA VAL A 555 30.36 -19.16 -29.77
C VAL A 555 30.25 -19.61 -28.31
N LEU A 556 31.28 -19.36 -27.49
CA LEU A 556 31.27 -19.73 -26.08
C LEU A 556 30.09 -19.08 -25.32
N PHE A 557 29.92 -17.77 -25.46
CA PHE A 557 28.83 -17.03 -24.82
C PHE A 557 27.46 -17.42 -25.36
N ALA A 558 27.35 -17.78 -26.65
CA ALA A 558 26.10 -18.28 -27.24
C ALA A 558 25.66 -19.61 -26.61
N TRP A 559 26.59 -20.55 -26.40
CA TRP A 559 26.33 -21.82 -25.71
C TRP A 559 26.07 -21.63 -24.21
N ILE A 560 26.77 -20.71 -23.54
CA ILE A 560 26.47 -20.35 -22.14
C ILE A 560 25.06 -19.78 -22.04
N ASN A 561 24.66 -18.88 -22.94
CA ASN A 561 23.31 -18.32 -22.93
C ASN A 561 22.25 -19.39 -23.22
N LEU A 562 22.53 -20.36 -24.11
CA LEU A 562 21.66 -21.51 -24.33
C LEU A 562 21.52 -22.36 -23.06
N MET A 563 22.61 -22.59 -22.34
CA MET A 563 22.58 -23.25 -21.03
C MET A 563 21.73 -22.46 -20.02
N LEU A 564 21.87 -21.14 -19.94
CA LEU A 564 21.06 -20.30 -19.05
C LEU A 564 19.56 -20.36 -19.40
N LEU A 565 19.21 -20.41 -20.68
CA LEU A 565 17.84 -20.65 -21.16
C LEU A 565 17.36 -22.06 -20.77
N LEU A 566 18.17 -23.11 -20.95
CA LEU A 566 17.82 -24.45 -20.44
C LEU A 566 17.56 -24.43 -18.92
N GLY A 567 18.15 -23.48 -18.19
CA GLY A 567 17.99 -23.26 -16.76
C GLY A 567 16.58 -22.86 -16.31
N GLN A 568 15.70 -22.53 -17.24
CA GLN A 568 14.30 -22.21 -16.97
C GLN A 568 13.36 -23.43 -17.18
N LEU A 569 13.89 -24.56 -17.68
CA LEU A 569 13.14 -25.80 -17.81
C LEU A 569 12.98 -26.53 -16.46
N PRO A 570 11.87 -27.26 -16.26
CA PRO A 570 11.53 -27.88 -14.97
C PRO A 570 12.47 -28.98 -14.48
N VAL A 571 13.17 -29.67 -15.39
CA VAL A 571 14.09 -30.77 -15.05
C VAL A 571 15.53 -30.26 -15.00
N LEU A 572 15.96 -29.52 -16.02
CA LEU A 572 17.33 -29.01 -16.13
C LEU A 572 17.59 -27.77 -15.26
N GLY A 573 16.53 -27.04 -14.89
CA GLY A 573 16.66 -25.77 -14.18
C GLY A 573 17.22 -25.87 -12.77
N SER A 574 16.93 -26.95 -12.04
CA SER A 574 17.54 -27.21 -10.73
C SER A 574 19.03 -27.49 -10.85
N TYR A 575 19.46 -28.28 -11.83
CA TYR A 575 20.88 -28.55 -12.09
C TYR A 575 21.65 -27.30 -12.49
N ILE A 576 21.08 -26.48 -13.37
CA ILE A 576 21.73 -25.24 -13.82
C ILE A 576 21.76 -24.20 -12.70
N ALA A 577 20.72 -24.13 -11.86
CA ALA A 577 20.73 -23.32 -10.63
C ALA A 577 21.88 -23.71 -9.70
N MET A 578 22.03 -25.01 -9.51
CA MET A 578 23.05 -25.61 -8.66
C MET A 578 24.44 -25.32 -9.21
N TYR A 579 24.64 -25.50 -10.51
CA TYR A 579 25.87 -25.14 -11.21
C TYR A 579 26.25 -23.67 -11.01
N ILE A 580 25.33 -22.73 -11.25
CA ILE A 580 25.61 -21.28 -11.07
C ILE A 580 25.92 -20.95 -9.61
N LYS A 581 25.24 -21.57 -8.64
CA LYS A 581 25.51 -21.32 -7.22
C LYS A 581 26.88 -21.87 -6.82
N VAL A 582 27.21 -23.09 -7.26
CA VAL A 582 28.53 -23.69 -7.03
C VAL A 582 29.63 -22.84 -7.67
N GLN A 583 29.43 -22.30 -8.87
CA GLN A 583 30.37 -21.37 -9.49
C GLN A 583 30.57 -20.09 -8.67
N LYS A 584 29.50 -19.52 -8.09
CA LYS A 584 29.61 -18.33 -7.23
C LYS A 584 30.33 -18.64 -5.92
N ALA A 585 30.05 -19.80 -5.31
CA ALA A 585 30.75 -20.25 -4.12
C ALA A 585 32.24 -20.48 -4.41
N PHE A 586 32.55 -21.15 -5.52
CA PHE A 586 33.90 -21.33 -6.05
C PHE A 586 34.60 -19.98 -6.25
N ALA A 587 33.97 -19.03 -6.94
CA ALA A 587 34.57 -17.72 -7.21
C ALA A 587 34.86 -16.94 -5.91
N LYS A 588 33.93 -16.96 -4.95
CA LYS A 588 34.11 -16.32 -3.64
C LYS A 588 35.30 -16.93 -2.88
N LEU A 589 35.39 -18.26 -2.88
CA LEU A 589 36.45 -19.00 -2.22
C LEU A 589 37.80 -18.76 -2.92
N PHE A 590 37.81 -18.81 -4.25
CA PHE A 590 38.98 -18.54 -5.07
C PHE A 590 39.53 -17.13 -4.84
N ILE A 591 38.67 -16.12 -4.75
CA ILE A 591 39.08 -14.74 -4.42
C ILE A 591 39.69 -14.68 -3.01
N ALA A 592 39.10 -15.37 -2.03
CA ALA A 592 39.63 -15.39 -0.67
C ALA A 592 41.02 -16.05 -0.57
N TYR A 593 41.29 -17.06 -1.40
CA TYR A 593 42.59 -17.73 -1.47
C TYR A 593 43.53 -17.20 -2.56
N ALA A 594 43.12 -16.18 -3.32
CA ALA A 594 43.95 -15.61 -4.38
C ALA A 594 45.28 -15.07 -3.83
N CYS A 595 45.28 -14.50 -2.62
CA CYS A 595 46.51 -14.04 -1.96
C CYS A 595 47.49 -15.19 -1.68
N LEU A 596 46.97 -16.35 -1.27
CA LEU A 596 47.76 -17.56 -1.04
C LEU A 596 48.35 -18.08 -2.35
N LEU A 597 47.55 -18.13 -3.42
CA LEU A 597 47.99 -18.55 -4.75
C LEU A 597 49.04 -17.59 -5.33
N ILE A 598 48.86 -16.27 -5.17
CA ILE A 598 49.84 -15.26 -5.57
C ILE A 598 51.14 -15.45 -4.78
N GLY A 599 51.05 -15.70 -3.46
CA GLY A 599 52.21 -15.97 -2.60
C GLY A 599 53.04 -17.16 -3.10
N PHE A 600 52.41 -18.31 -3.35
CA PHE A 600 53.10 -19.48 -3.90
C PHE A 600 53.62 -19.26 -5.33
N THR A 601 52.90 -18.49 -6.15
CA THR A 601 53.35 -18.14 -7.50
C THR A 601 54.67 -17.36 -7.45
N LEU A 602 54.74 -16.34 -6.60
CA LEU A 602 55.98 -15.57 -6.41
C LEU A 602 57.10 -16.44 -5.83
N SER A 603 56.79 -17.32 -4.87
CA SER A 603 57.78 -18.27 -4.34
C SER A 603 58.34 -19.19 -5.42
N PHE A 604 57.51 -19.74 -6.30
CA PHE A 604 57.97 -20.60 -7.39
C PHE A 604 58.76 -19.86 -8.47
N CYS A 605 58.42 -18.60 -8.77
CA CYS A 605 59.24 -17.76 -9.65
C CYS A 605 60.66 -17.54 -9.11
N ILE A 606 60.81 -17.42 -7.78
CA ILE A 606 62.11 -17.23 -7.13
C ILE A 606 62.92 -18.53 -7.09
N ILE A 607 62.25 -19.67 -6.86
CA ILE A 607 62.92 -20.98 -6.68
C ILE A 607 63.30 -21.61 -8.02
N PHE A 608 62.50 -21.39 -9.07
CA PHE A 608 62.67 -22.02 -10.39
C PHE A 608 62.85 -20.98 -11.52
N PRO A 609 63.89 -20.15 -11.47
CA PRO A 609 64.12 -19.14 -12.50
C PRO A 609 64.44 -19.73 -13.88
N ASP A 610 65.02 -20.94 -13.92
CA ASP A 610 65.52 -21.58 -15.14
C ASP A 610 64.44 -22.31 -15.97
N LYS A 611 63.19 -22.35 -15.48
CA LYS A 611 62.08 -23.06 -16.13
C LYS A 611 61.20 -22.07 -16.91
N ARG A 612 60.99 -22.34 -18.20
CA ARG A 612 60.15 -21.53 -19.11
C ARG A 612 58.75 -21.20 -18.56
N ASN A 613 58.15 -22.12 -17.82
CA ASN A 613 56.81 -21.92 -17.25
C ASN A 613 56.78 -20.92 -16.09
N PHE A 614 57.94 -20.60 -15.51
CA PHE A 614 58.08 -19.72 -14.35
C PHE A 614 58.81 -18.39 -14.64
N GLU A 615 59.22 -18.16 -15.90
CA GLU A 615 59.91 -16.93 -16.34
C GLU A 615 59.03 -15.67 -16.23
N ASN A 616 57.72 -15.82 -16.42
CA ASN A 616 56.78 -14.70 -16.39
C ASN A 616 55.67 -14.95 -15.36
N PRO A 617 55.46 -14.04 -14.39
CA PRO A 617 54.53 -14.26 -13.28
C PRO A 617 53.09 -14.55 -13.71
N ALA A 618 52.64 -14.07 -14.87
CA ALA A 618 51.31 -14.39 -15.39
C ALA A 618 51.20 -15.84 -15.87
N PHE A 619 52.23 -16.35 -16.55
CA PHE A 619 52.31 -17.76 -16.95
C PHE A 619 52.55 -18.67 -15.74
N SER A 620 53.38 -18.22 -14.78
CA SER A 620 53.59 -18.90 -13.50
C SER A 620 52.29 -19.05 -12.73
N PHE A 621 51.43 -18.02 -12.71
CA PHE A 621 50.13 -18.07 -12.03
C PHE A 621 49.20 -19.11 -12.67
N ILE A 622 49.15 -19.16 -14.01
CA ILE A 622 48.39 -20.18 -14.75
C ILE A 622 48.94 -21.58 -14.44
N GLN A 623 50.26 -21.73 -14.40
CA GLN A 623 50.93 -22.99 -14.06
C GLN A 623 50.61 -23.43 -12.61
N VAL A 624 50.55 -22.50 -11.66
CA VAL A 624 50.16 -22.78 -10.26
C VAL A 624 48.69 -23.21 -10.15
N ILE A 625 47.79 -22.60 -10.92
CA ILE A 625 46.40 -23.06 -11.01
C ILE A 625 46.33 -24.46 -11.64
N ALA A 626 47.13 -24.75 -12.66
CA ALA A 626 47.20 -26.06 -13.28
C ALA A 626 47.75 -27.13 -12.29
N LEU A 627 48.74 -26.76 -11.47
CA LEU A 627 49.25 -27.59 -10.37
C LEU A 627 48.19 -27.81 -9.27
N MET A 628 47.38 -26.79 -8.94
CA MET A 628 46.25 -26.93 -8.01
C MET A 628 45.22 -27.97 -8.49
N ILE A 629 44.96 -28.03 -9.80
CA ILE A 629 44.05 -29.01 -10.41
C ILE A 629 44.70 -30.40 -10.51
N GLY A 630 46.04 -30.47 -10.44
CA GLY A 630 46.80 -31.70 -10.63
C GLY A 630 46.97 -32.09 -12.10
N SER A 631 46.87 -31.13 -13.02
CA SER A 631 46.94 -31.38 -14.47
C SER A 631 48.37 -31.37 -15.05
N VAL A 632 49.38 -31.11 -14.22
CA VAL A 632 50.78 -30.94 -14.65
C VAL A 632 51.64 -32.03 -14.03
N ASP A 633 52.50 -32.62 -14.85
CA ASP A 633 53.47 -33.63 -14.41
C ASP A 633 54.57 -33.01 -13.53
N TYR A 634 54.63 -33.47 -12.27
CA TYR A 634 55.54 -32.99 -11.23
C TYR A 634 57.01 -33.35 -11.47
N ASP A 635 57.29 -34.32 -12.34
CA ASP A 635 58.64 -34.80 -12.65
C ASP A 635 59.54 -33.67 -13.17
N SER A 636 58.94 -32.72 -13.90
CA SER A 636 59.65 -31.54 -14.43
C SER A 636 60.07 -30.52 -13.37
N LEU A 637 59.49 -30.57 -12.16
CA LEU A 637 59.70 -29.65 -11.04
C LEU A 637 60.60 -30.24 -9.94
N ILE A 638 60.58 -31.56 -9.76
CA ILE A 638 61.28 -32.26 -8.68
C ILE A 638 62.72 -32.64 -9.09
N LEU A 639 62.94 -32.98 -10.36
CA LEU A 639 64.26 -33.39 -10.85
C LEU A 639 65.11 -32.17 -11.24
N ARG A 640 65.93 -31.70 -10.30
CA ARG A 640 67.03 -30.75 -10.55
C ARG A 640 68.33 -31.54 -10.76
N ASP A 641 69.13 -31.16 -11.77
CA ASP A 641 70.40 -31.80 -12.10
C ASP A 641 71.36 -31.87 -10.90
N SER A 642 72.16 -32.92 -10.87
CA SER A 642 72.99 -33.44 -9.76
C SER A 642 74.10 -32.52 -9.21
N HIS A 643 74.10 -31.22 -9.53
CA HIS A 643 75.15 -30.26 -9.15
C HIS A 643 74.67 -29.05 -8.32
N SER A 644 73.41 -29.01 -7.86
CA SER A 644 72.91 -27.91 -7.02
C SER A 644 73.16 -28.13 -5.52
N GLU A 645 73.43 -27.03 -4.79
CA GLU A 645 73.58 -27.04 -3.32
C GLU A 645 72.38 -27.71 -2.62
N PHE A 646 72.68 -28.63 -1.70
CA PHE A 646 71.69 -29.43 -0.97
C PHE A 646 70.62 -28.58 -0.25
N THR A 647 71.01 -27.40 0.25
CA THR A 647 70.13 -26.46 0.96
C THR A 647 69.03 -25.87 0.07
N LEU A 648 69.34 -25.55 -1.19
CA LEU A 648 68.40 -25.01 -2.16
C LEU A 648 67.44 -26.07 -2.69
N VAL A 649 67.91 -27.32 -2.79
CA VAL A 649 67.06 -28.48 -3.12
C VAL A 649 66.09 -28.77 -1.98
N ALA A 650 66.55 -28.76 -0.73
CA ALA A 650 65.70 -28.99 0.42
C ALA A 650 64.58 -27.94 0.57
N SER A 651 64.89 -26.65 0.37
CA SER A 651 63.88 -25.58 0.45
C SER A 651 62.81 -25.67 -0.64
N ALA A 652 63.19 -26.06 -1.87
CA ALA A 652 62.26 -26.29 -2.96
C ALA A 652 61.28 -27.44 -2.66
N HIS A 653 61.78 -28.56 -2.13
CA HIS A 653 60.94 -29.70 -1.74
C HIS A 653 59.99 -29.36 -0.60
N ILE A 654 60.44 -28.58 0.40
CA ILE A 654 59.59 -28.15 1.52
C ILE A 654 58.46 -27.24 1.05
N ILE A 655 58.76 -26.22 0.23
CA ILE A 655 57.75 -25.28 -0.27
C ILE A 655 56.75 -26.01 -1.18
N PHE A 656 57.23 -26.94 -2.00
CA PHE A 656 56.37 -27.78 -2.82
C PHE A 656 55.46 -28.69 -1.98
N LEU A 657 55.97 -29.30 -0.90
CA LEU A 657 55.15 -30.12 0.02
C LEU A 657 54.10 -29.28 0.75
N ILE A 658 54.46 -28.07 1.21
CA ILE A 658 53.54 -27.12 1.83
C ILE A 658 52.45 -26.71 0.82
N PHE A 659 52.82 -26.44 -0.43
CA PHE A 659 51.87 -26.15 -1.50
C PHE A 659 50.90 -27.31 -1.73
N MET A 660 51.40 -28.55 -1.82
CA MET A 660 50.56 -29.73 -1.96
C MET A 660 49.58 -29.85 -0.78
N LEU A 661 50.06 -29.72 0.46
CA LEU A 661 49.21 -29.84 1.64
C LEU A 661 48.11 -28.76 1.69
N PHE A 662 48.48 -27.48 1.58
CA PHE A 662 47.54 -26.37 1.77
C PHE A 662 46.66 -26.11 0.55
N VAL A 663 47.21 -26.20 -0.66
CA VAL A 663 46.52 -25.82 -1.89
C VAL A 663 45.87 -27.04 -2.55
N THR A 664 46.59 -28.14 -2.75
CA THR A 664 46.02 -29.30 -3.46
C THR A 664 45.15 -30.18 -2.56
N ILE A 665 45.51 -30.38 -1.29
CA ILE A 665 44.77 -31.26 -0.39
C ILE A 665 43.71 -30.47 0.37
N ILE A 666 44.11 -29.46 1.16
CA ILE A 666 43.18 -28.74 2.03
C ILE A 666 42.20 -27.89 1.21
N MET A 667 42.70 -27.02 0.32
CA MET A 667 41.84 -26.08 -0.40
C MET A 667 40.92 -26.78 -1.41
N MET A 668 41.39 -27.77 -2.17
CA MET A 668 40.54 -28.53 -3.09
C MET A 668 39.43 -29.30 -2.35
N ASN A 669 39.76 -29.99 -1.26
CA ASN A 669 38.77 -30.75 -0.49
C ASN A 669 37.76 -29.84 0.23
N LEU A 670 38.20 -28.68 0.73
CA LEU A 670 37.31 -27.67 1.30
C LEU A 670 36.31 -27.15 0.25
N LEU A 671 36.79 -26.89 -0.96
CA LEU A 671 35.99 -26.40 -2.07
C LEU A 671 34.89 -27.39 -2.49
N VAL A 672 35.26 -28.67 -2.61
CA VAL A 672 34.29 -29.76 -2.84
C VAL A 672 33.30 -29.86 -1.68
N GLY A 673 33.77 -29.79 -0.43
CA GLY A 673 32.93 -29.87 0.77
C GLY A 673 31.87 -28.77 0.84
N ILE A 674 32.25 -27.51 0.59
CA ILE A 674 31.31 -26.37 0.56
C ILE A 674 30.31 -26.54 -0.58
N ALA A 675 30.77 -26.94 -1.77
CA ALA A 675 29.90 -27.19 -2.91
C ALA A 675 28.84 -28.25 -2.59
N VAL A 676 29.22 -29.38 -1.98
CA VAL A 676 28.29 -30.45 -1.60
C VAL A 676 27.25 -29.97 -0.57
N CYS A 677 27.67 -29.23 0.45
CA CYS A 677 26.73 -28.65 1.42
C CYS A 677 25.75 -27.67 0.75
N ASP A 678 26.23 -26.83 -0.16
CA ASP A 678 25.40 -25.89 -0.91
C ASP A 678 24.40 -26.58 -1.85
N ILE A 679 24.80 -27.72 -2.43
CA ILE A 679 24.00 -28.60 -3.28
C ILE A 679 22.85 -29.21 -2.47
N GLN A 680 23.15 -29.79 -1.30
CA GLN A 680 22.14 -30.41 -0.43
C GLN A 680 21.13 -29.39 0.10
N GLY A 681 21.57 -28.18 0.44
CA GLY A 681 20.67 -27.09 0.84
C GLY A 681 19.76 -26.62 -0.29
N LEU A 682 20.26 -26.60 -1.53
CA LEU A 682 19.48 -26.26 -2.72
C LEU A 682 18.45 -27.33 -3.07
N GLU A 683 18.80 -28.61 -2.97
CA GLU A 683 17.90 -29.72 -3.31
C GLU A 683 16.60 -29.67 -2.50
N LYS A 684 16.72 -29.41 -1.19
CA LYS A 684 15.57 -29.24 -0.28
C LYS A 684 14.63 -28.10 -0.70
N THR A 685 15.13 -27.07 -1.37
CA THR A 685 14.36 -25.90 -1.81
C THR A 685 14.13 -25.86 -3.33
N ALA A 686 14.58 -26.89 -4.06
CA ALA A 686 14.58 -26.90 -5.52
C ALA A 686 13.16 -26.92 -6.10
N GLY A 687 12.23 -27.62 -5.43
CA GLY A 687 10.82 -27.67 -5.82
C GLY A 687 10.17 -26.29 -5.80
N LEU A 688 10.31 -25.55 -4.69
CA LEU A 688 9.78 -24.19 -4.55
C LEU A 688 10.48 -23.20 -5.48
N SER A 689 11.81 -23.26 -5.56
CA SER A 689 12.60 -22.41 -6.46
C SER A 689 12.24 -22.62 -7.93
N LYS A 690 11.92 -23.85 -8.33
CA LYS A 690 11.40 -24.19 -9.65
C LYS A 690 10.05 -23.50 -9.91
N LEU A 691 9.10 -23.60 -9.00
CA LEU A 691 7.78 -22.95 -9.12
C LEU A 691 7.91 -21.42 -9.24
N VAL A 692 8.79 -20.81 -8.44
CA VAL A 692 9.09 -19.37 -8.50
C VAL A 692 9.62 -18.97 -9.88
N ARG A 693 10.60 -19.70 -10.42
CA ARG A 693 11.19 -19.41 -11.75
C ARG A 693 10.17 -19.54 -12.86
N GLN A 694 9.37 -20.60 -12.83
CA GLN A 694 8.31 -20.82 -13.81
C GLN A 694 7.31 -19.66 -13.80
N THR A 695 6.86 -19.24 -12.61
CA THR A 695 5.89 -18.15 -12.46
C THR A 695 6.46 -16.83 -12.96
N LYS A 696 7.71 -16.49 -12.62
CA LYS A 696 8.38 -15.28 -13.10
C LYS A 696 8.51 -15.26 -14.62
N LEU A 697 8.97 -16.37 -15.20
CA LEU A 697 9.09 -16.54 -16.65
C LEU A 697 7.74 -16.35 -17.34
N ILE A 698 6.71 -17.00 -16.82
CA ILE A 698 5.37 -16.93 -17.39
C ILE A 698 4.84 -15.50 -17.34
N SER A 699 4.97 -14.84 -16.18
CA SER A 699 4.52 -13.45 -16.02
C SER A 699 5.26 -12.50 -16.96
N ASP A 700 6.56 -12.67 -17.15
CA ASP A 700 7.34 -11.82 -18.06
C ASP A 700 6.97 -12.08 -19.54
N ILE A 701 6.65 -13.32 -19.91
CA ILE A 701 6.13 -13.67 -21.25
C ILE A 701 4.73 -13.08 -21.45
N GLU A 702 3.85 -13.18 -20.46
CA GLU A 702 2.50 -12.59 -20.48
C GLU A 702 2.59 -11.07 -20.70
N LEU A 703 3.36 -10.36 -19.88
CA LEU A 703 3.58 -8.92 -20.05
C LEU A 703 4.15 -8.55 -21.43
N SER A 704 5.03 -9.38 -21.99
CA SER A 704 5.57 -9.15 -23.33
C SER A 704 4.54 -9.39 -24.44
N LEU A 705 3.71 -10.44 -24.33
CA LEU A 705 2.72 -10.82 -25.33
C LEU A 705 1.49 -9.91 -25.33
N PHE A 706 1.12 -9.36 -24.18
CA PHE A 706 -0.05 -8.48 -24.02
C PHE A 706 0.31 -6.99 -24.03
N SER A 707 1.54 -6.63 -24.44
CA SER A 707 1.92 -5.24 -24.68
C SER A 707 1.21 -4.71 -25.94
N SER A 708 0.66 -3.50 -25.86
CA SER A 708 -0.35 -2.92 -26.78
C SER A 708 0.06 -2.69 -28.25
N TRP A 709 1.17 -3.27 -28.71
CA TRP A 709 1.78 -2.96 -30.00
C TRP A 709 1.78 -4.13 -31.00
N LEU A 710 1.38 -5.34 -30.58
CA LEU A 710 1.19 -6.47 -31.49
C LEU A 710 -0.01 -6.21 -32.41
N PRO A 711 0.12 -6.35 -33.75
CA PRO A 711 -1.00 -6.23 -34.67
C PRO A 711 -2.15 -7.16 -34.26
N ASN A 712 -3.40 -6.66 -34.25
CA ASN A 712 -4.58 -7.40 -33.78
C ASN A 712 -4.74 -8.79 -34.40
N TYR A 713 -4.30 -8.99 -35.64
CA TYR A 713 -4.30 -10.29 -36.31
C TYR A 713 -3.34 -11.31 -35.66
N ILE A 714 -2.12 -10.88 -35.35
CA ILE A 714 -1.12 -11.70 -34.66
C ILE A 714 -1.58 -11.94 -33.22
N LEU A 715 -2.16 -10.93 -32.55
CA LEU A 715 -2.74 -11.09 -31.22
C LEU A 715 -3.88 -12.13 -31.22
N MET A 716 -4.78 -12.10 -32.21
CA MET A 716 -5.83 -13.12 -32.37
C MET A 716 -5.27 -14.52 -32.64
N LEU A 717 -4.20 -14.62 -33.44
CA LEU A 717 -3.56 -15.89 -33.78
C LEU A 717 -2.77 -16.46 -32.60
N ILE A 718 -2.10 -15.60 -31.83
CA ILE A 718 -1.47 -15.92 -30.54
C ILE A 718 -2.54 -16.30 -29.51
N HIS A 719 -3.64 -15.57 -29.37
CA HIS A 719 -4.74 -15.93 -28.46
C HIS A 719 -5.36 -17.30 -28.79
N ARG A 720 -5.36 -17.70 -30.06
CA ARG A 720 -5.81 -19.04 -30.50
C ARG A 720 -4.81 -20.16 -30.23
N THR A 721 -3.51 -19.86 -30.28
CA THR A 721 -2.42 -20.86 -30.25
C THR A 721 -1.72 -20.94 -28.89
N ALA A 722 -1.54 -19.80 -28.24
CA ALA A 722 -1.18 -19.68 -26.84
C ALA A 722 -2.43 -19.98 -26.01
N LEU A 723 -2.38 -21.06 -25.23
CA LEU A 723 -3.35 -21.41 -24.18
C LEU A 723 -3.30 -20.41 -23.01
N ILE A 724 -3.20 -19.12 -23.31
CA ILE A 724 -3.15 -18.00 -22.38
C ILE A 724 -4.48 -17.28 -22.62
N SER A 725 -5.51 -17.72 -21.91
CA SER A 725 -6.90 -17.59 -22.36
C SER A 725 -7.41 -16.14 -22.34
N PRO A 726 -8.08 -15.70 -23.41
CA PRO A 726 -9.21 -14.81 -23.30
C PRO A 726 -10.48 -15.69 -23.37
N SER A 727 -11.19 -15.79 -22.25
CA SER A 727 -12.47 -16.52 -22.01
C SER A 727 -12.36 -17.87 -21.28
N GLY A 728 -12.52 -17.82 -19.96
CA GLY A 728 -13.69 -18.37 -19.26
C GLY A 728 -14.00 -19.87 -19.31
N TYR A 729 -13.36 -20.70 -20.14
CA TYR A 729 -13.69 -22.11 -20.21
C TYR A 729 -12.98 -22.88 -19.11
N ARG A 730 -13.75 -23.00 -18.01
CA ARG A 730 -13.47 -23.69 -16.74
C ARG A 730 -12.69 -22.87 -15.74
N VAL A 731 -13.26 -21.70 -15.45
CA VAL A 731 -13.24 -21.06 -14.12
C VAL A 731 -13.35 -22.09 -12.98
N VAL A 732 -14.08 -23.17 -13.23
CA VAL A 732 -14.19 -24.32 -12.34
C VAL A 732 -13.73 -25.58 -13.07
N LEU A 733 -12.71 -26.25 -12.55
CA LEU A 733 -12.28 -27.56 -13.02
C LEU A 733 -12.84 -28.67 -12.12
N GLN A 734 -13.61 -29.59 -12.71
CA GLN A 734 -14.04 -30.82 -12.04
C GLN A 734 -13.13 -31.97 -12.43
N VAL A 735 -12.59 -32.66 -11.44
CA VAL A 735 -11.61 -33.74 -11.60
C VAL A 735 -11.98 -34.89 -10.68
N LYS A 736 -11.76 -36.12 -11.16
CA LYS A 736 -11.98 -37.34 -10.38
C LYS A 736 -10.63 -37.82 -9.85
N PRO A 737 -10.30 -37.60 -8.56
CA PRO A 737 -8.96 -37.87 -8.03
C PRO A 737 -8.58 -39.36 -8.07
N LEU A 738 -9.57 -40.26 -7.95
CA LEU A 738 -9.35 -41.71 -7.93
C LEU A 738 -9.43 -42.37 -9.32
N ASN A 739 -9.75 -41.62 -10.38
CA ASN A 739 -9.88 -42.19 -11.73
C ASN A 739 -8.52 -42.23 -12.44
N HIS A 740 -8.03 -43.44 -12.75
CA HIS A 740 -6.76 -43.63 -13.48
C HIS A 740 -6.76 -43.06 -14.91
N GLN A 741 -7.92 -42.80 -15.51
CA GLN A 741 -8.02 -42.22 -16.85
C GLN A 741 -7.89 -40.69 -16.86
N GLU A 742 -7.93 -40.04 -15.69
CA GLU A 742 -7.85 -38.59 -15.57
C GLU A 742 -6.40 -38.11 -15.68
N LYS A 743 -6.01 -37.60 -16.84
CA LYS A 743 -4.65 -37.12 -17.14
C LYS A 743 -4.50 -35.60 -17.15
N ARG A 744 -5.56 -34.85 -16.82
CA ARG A 744 -5.56 -33.38 -16.90
C ARG A 744 -4.70 -32.72 -15.83
N LEU A 745 -4.56 -33.35 -14.66
CA LEU A 745 -3.69 -32.90 -13.58
C LEU A 745 -2.70 -34.02 -13.17
N PRO A 746 -1.47 -33.67 -12.75
CA PRO A 746 -0.56 -34.60 -12.09
C PRO A 746 -1.21 -35.27 -10.87
N LYS A 747 -0.90 -36.55 -10.66
CA LYS A 747 -1.47 -37.35 -9.56
C LYS A 747 -1.14 -36.79 -8.19
N ASP A 748 0.06 -36.24 -8.02
CA ASP A 748 0.50 -35.66 -6.74
C ASP A 748 -0.36 -34.45 -6.36
N ILE A 749 -0.63 -33.56 -7.31
CA ILE A 749 -1.50 -32.38 -7.13
C ILE A 749 -2.94 -32.81 -6.81
N LEU A 750 -3.42 -33.87 -7.47
CA LEU A 750 -4.75 -34.43 -7.20
C LEU A 750 -4.85 -35.04 -5.81
N LYS A 751 -3.79 -35.69 -5.33
CA LYS A 751 -3.73 -36.26 -3.99
C LYS A 751 -3.68 -35.16 -2.93
N ASP A 752 -2.82 -34.15 -3.11
CA ASP A 752 -2.72 -32.99 -2.21
C ASP A 752 -4.07 -32.27 -2.09
N ALA A 753 -4.72 -31.98 -3.23
CA ALA A 753 -6.03 -31.34 -3.24
C ALA A 753 -7.12 -32.21 -2.57
N TYR A 754 -7.04 -33.53 -2.74
CA TYR A 754 -7.96 -34.46 -2.09
C TYR A 754 -7.76 -34.52 -0.57
N GLU A 755 -6.51 -34.52 -0.08
CA GLU A 755 -6.19 -34.50 1.35
C GLU A 755 -6.68 -33.22 2.02
N ILE A 756 -6.45 -32.04 1.40
CA ILE A 756 -6.96 -30.75 1.87
C ILE A 756 -8.50 -30.74 1.89
N ALA A 757 -9.14 -31.31 0.88
CA ALA A 757 -10.58 -31.36 0.82
C ALA A 757 -11.18 -32.37 1.83
N LYS A 758 -10.45 -33.45 2.14
CA LYS A 758 -10.84 -34.47 3.12
C LYS A 758 -10.74 -33.98 4.56
N SER A 759 -9.70 -33.22 4.91
CA SER A 759 -9.50 -32.70 6.28
C SER A 759 -10.59 -31.73 6.76
N ARG A 760 -11.49 -31.33 5.86
CA ARG A 760 -12.60 -30.39 6.10
C ARG A 760 -13.95 -31.06 6.34
N LYS A 761 -14.10 -32.33 5.95
CA LYS A 761 -15.24 -33.17 6.35
C LYS A 761 -14.95 -33.74 7.72
#